data_AF-A0A8S1Q866-F1
#
_entry.id   AF-A0A8S1Q866-F1
#
_cell.length_a   1.000
_cell.length_b   1.000
_cell.length_c   1.000
_cell.angle_alpha   90.00
_cell.angle_beta   90.00
_cell.angle_gamma   90.00
#
_symmetry.space_group_name_H-M   'P 1'
#
loop_
_entity.id
_entity.type
_entity.pdbx_description
1 polymer ?
#
loop_
_entity_poly.entity_id
_entity_poly.type
_entity_poly.pdbx_seq_one_letter_code
_entity_poly.pdbx_strand_id
1 'polypeptide(L)'
;MISDELTLEKIDFDWVNSQTKVAPLKKALKLLELDGNYYTDLIKAVEEKLVSIDPKYAKASEVVIDPIVKKQAQIDVEKWAENPTLEKNKRLAEQEKIKGNEALKSNDLKEAINYYTQSIQFDRQMAASYCNRALVYLKLKEYQNVINDCDYAIALQADYTKAYHRRGKAYFALKQYDKAYLDFKYILQVEPDNNEVNGELRECRKFLTEQQINSAENKQFIEKSGGFKKVQIVEEDEEEEEIPISKQKQPDYSKEYNDIMNKKNEITNRIQKGAYSQSIIELIELLKENQKYVEQQKFIELRAILLSNLAYCHLQLQEYQKVIEYCGNILEDNIAWDIKTKAYLRRGMAYERLDKVVLSKLDFLRVKDLDPGNLQASQALDRLSKIMSQEENNKVVKIREEEQNKQEIGAQSKRIEQPIKQQQEEPKNIQKQQPEITKKAIQEVDNGQKSKLSDAEIQTQLGKLKEQGNTHYKAQELENAIQIWGEGIQFYEANPAPSQIQLYFQLLTNSCLCYSQLNQNNQVVELASKVLAKDLNNQKALYRRGVAYSSLAMISDKLEEQNELFGKGREDLERLVCLDSENKQAKDKLSEVQKLHANCRGKLREKQDAQPKQEKKDEQNNIQQEKSEQQQQAKNQQTKQKSVNQQQIDQIGQNLTVNVIQDLLNKKQQPETATIFEKNMNTFKKATPPQIIDYVFQVDNLQQLYATKDLPTDILFLVINAGLALKQDNSYNNKIQTILRDRLPKTNKFNLCVNMISKKEKGQIKELLEYHSLNDLFSVYQIK
;
A
#
# COMPACT_ATOMS: atom_id res chain seq x y z
N MET A 1 44.62 28.10 -17.97
CA MET A 1 44.50 27.65 -16.57
C MET A 1 43.32 26.71 -16.50
N ILE A 2 43.58 25.51 -16.00
CA ILE A 2 42.85 24.27 -16.24
C ILE A 2 41.39 24.39 -15.77
N SER A 3 40.49 23.94 -16.65
CA SER A 3 39.05 23.87 -16.45
C SER A 3 38.69 22.86 -15.36
N ASP A 4 38.17 23.33 -14.23
CA ASP A 4 37.54 22.47 -13.24
C ASP A 4 36.19 21.96 -13.77
N GLU A 5 36.20 20.76 -14.35
CA GLU A 5 34.95 20.04 -14.59
C GLU A 5 34.34 19.64 -13.24
N LEU A 6 33.18 20.22 -12.94
CA LEU A 6 32.32 19.80 -11.84
C LEU A 6 31.94 18.32 -12.03
N THR A 7 32.35 17.47 -11.08
CA THR A 7 32.04 16.04 -10.99
C THR A 7 31.06 15.77 -9.85
N LEU A 8 30.34 14.64 -9.91
CA LEU A 8 29.30 14.29 -8.94
C LEU A 8 29.82 14.23 -7.49
N GLU A 9 31.05 13.74 -7.31
CA GLU A 9 31.75 13.62 -6.02
C GLU A 9 32.06 14.98 -5.36
N LYS A 10 32.07 16.07 -6.13
CA LYS A 10 32.32 17.44 -5.63
C LYS A 10 31.04 18.19 -5.26
N ILE A 11 29.87 17.59 -5.47
CA ILE A 11 28.58 18.21 -5.16
C ILE A 11 28.14 17.71 -3.79
N ASP A 12 28.24 18.58 -2.78
CA ASP A 12 27.72 18.36 -1.42
C ASP A 12 27.00 19.62 -0.91
N PHE A 13 26.39 19.57 0.29
CA PHE A 13 25.62 20.69 0.82
C PHE A 13 26.47 21.95 1.04
N ASP A 14 27.74 21.80 1.41
CA ASP A 14 28.65 22.93 1.62
C ASP A 14 29.02 23.59 0.30
N TRP A 15 29.29 22.79 -0.73
CA TRP A 15 29.51 23.25 -2.09
C TRP A 15 28.26 23.98 -2.60
N VAL A 16 27.06 23.41 -2.44
CA VAL A 16 25.79 24.04 -2.82
C VAL A 16 25.59 25.37 -2.09
N ASN A 17 25.83 25.41 -0.78
CA ASN A 17 25.71 26.62 0.02
C ASN A 17 26.73 27.70 -0.36
N SER A 18 27.92 27.30 -0.79
CA SER A 18 28.97 28.21 -1.27
C SER A 18 28.69 28.79 -2.67
N GLN A 19 27.79 28.18 -3.45
CA GLN A 19 27.45 28.68 -4.79
C GLN A 19 26.60 29.96 -4.70
N THR A 20 27.02 30.97 -5.44
CA THR A 20 26.31 32.26 -5.58
C THR A 20 25.77 32.51 -6.99
N LYS A 21 26.05 31.61 -7.94
CA LYS A 21 25.65 31.73 -9.35
C LYS A 21 24.78 30.56 -9.78
N VAL A 22 23.86 30.82 -10.69
CA VAL A 22 22.89 29.83 -11.22
C VAL A 22 23.56 28.75 -12.09
N ALA A 23 24.58 29.09 -12.88
CA ALA A 23 25.17 28.16 -13.85
C ALA A 23 25.85 26.91 -13.22
N PRO A 24 26.64 27.02 -12.14
CA PRO A 24 27.17 25.86 -11.42
C PRO A 24 26.07 24.98 -10.83
N LEU A 25 25.04 25.59 -10.21
CA LEU A 25 23.92 24.86 -9.59
C LEU A 25 23.06 24.12 -10.63
N LYS A 26 22.85 24.71 -11.82
CA LYS A 26 22.21 24.00 -12.94
C LYS A 26 23.02 22.81 -13.45
N LYS A 27 24.34 22.96 -13.53
CA LYS A 27 25.24 21.87 -13.93
C LYS A 27 25.22 20.75 -12.88
N ALA A 28 25.20 21.11 -11.59
CA ALA A 28 25.05 20.17 -10.49
C ALA A 28 23.71 19.43 -10.54
N LEU A 29 22.59 20.15 -10.73
CA LEU A 29 21.26 19.56 -10.82
C LEU A 29 21.18 18.54 -11.96
N LYS A 30 21.72 18.90 -13.14
CA LYS A 30 21.74 18.00 -14.31
C LYS A 30 22.59 16.75 -14.07
N LEU A 31 23.72 16.87 -13.36
CA LEU A 31 24.55 15.73 -12.99
C LEU A 31 23.82 14.81 -11.98
N LEU A 32 23.19 15.38 -10.96
CA LEU A 32 22.42 14.63 -9.96
C LEU A 32 21.16 13.96 -10.56
N GLU A 33 20.54 14.59 -11.56
CA GLU A 33 19.40 14.02 -12.31
C GLU A 33 19.81 12.88 -13.26
N LEU A 34 20.96 13.01 -13.94
CA LEU A 34 21.52 11.97 -14.80
C LEU A 34 21.90 10.70 -14.04
N ASP A 35 22.21 10.83 -12.75
CA ASP A 35 22.49 9.69 -11.87
C ASP A 35 21.23 9.00 -11.35
N GLY A 36 20.03 9.41 -11.77
CA GLY A 36 18.78 8.71 -11.41
C GLY A 36 18.10 9.22 -10.14
N ASN A 37 18.38 10.46 -9.73
CA ASN A 37 17.77 11.14 -8.57
C ASN A 37 18.02 10.47 -7.21
N TYR A 38 19.11 9.75 -7.02
CA TYR A 38 19.44 9.10 -5.73
C TYR A 38 19.68 10.09 -4.58
N TYR A 39 20.04 11.35 -4.89
CA TYR A 39 20.41 12.38 -3.93
C TYR A 39 19.28 13.39 -3.67
N THR A 40 18.10 12.91 -3.29
CA THR A 40 16.88 13.75 -3.18
C THR A 40 17.04 14.97 -2.30
N ASP A 41 17.74 14.84 -1.16
CA ASP A 41 17.96 15.97 -0.23
C ASP A 41 18.94 17.00 -0.80
N LEU A 42 19.94 16.54 -1.54
CA LEU A 42 20.94 17.41 -2.16
C LEU A 42 20.38 18.09 -3.41
N ILE A 43 19.58 17.37 -4.20
CA ILE A 43 18.76 17.92 -5.28
C ILE A 43 17.85 19.00 -4.72
N LYS A 44 17.16 18.73 -3.60
CA LYS A 44 16.32 19.71 -2.92
C LYS A 44 17.11 20.92 -2.43
N ALA A 45 18.30 20.73 -1.86
CA ALA A 45 19.16 21.86 -1.47
C ALA A 45 19.69 22.65 -2.66
N VAL A 46 20.04 22.00 -3.78
CA VAL A 46 20.40 22.67 -5.04
C VAL A 46 19.22 23.48 -5.57
N GLU A 47 18.01 22.92 -5.52
CA GLU A 47 16.77 23.57 -5.93
C GLU A 47 16.45 24.76 -5.02
N GLU A 48 16.43 24.58 -3.70
CA GLU A 48 16.23 25.65 -2.70
C GLU A 48 17.26 26.77 -2.86
N LYS A 49 18.53 26.41 -3.10
CA LYS A 49 19.59 27.38 -3.37
C LYS A 49 19.35 28.10 -4.70
N LEU A 50 18.92 27.40 -5.74
CA LEU A 50 18.52 28.00 -7.02
C LEU A 50 17.35 28.98 -6.84
N VAL A 51 16.32 28.62 -6.05
CA VAL A 51 15.19 29.51 -5.72
C VAL A 51 15.68 30.75 -4.97
N SER A 52 16.58 30.56 -3.99
CA SER A 52 17.11 31.66 -3.17
C SER A 52 17.91 32.68 -3.99
N ILE A 53 18.53 32.23 -5.09
CA ILE A 53 19.32 33.08 -5.99
C ILE A 53 18.43 33.68 -7.08
N ASP A 54 17.46 32.92 -7.59
CA ASP A 54 16.53 33.34 -8.62
C ASP A 54 15.17 32.63 -8.42
N PRO A 55 14.14 33.35 -7.92
CA PRO A 55 12.85 32.78 -7.52
C PRO A 55 12.12 31.97 -8.60
N LYS A 56 12.45 32.18 -9.88
CA LYS A 56 11.83 31.43 -11.00
C LYS A 56 12.15 29.93 -11.03
N TYR A 57 13.08 29.45 -10.19
CA TYR A 57 13.46 28.03 -10.10
C TYR A 57 12.70 27.23 -9.02
N ALA A 58 11.69 27.82 -8.36
CA ALA A 58 10.83 27.07 -7.43
C ALA A 58 10.08 25.94 -8.15
N LYS A 59 10.39 24.67 -7.83
CA LYS A 59 9.63 23.52 -8.34
C LYS A 59 8.22 23.52 -7.71
N ALA A 60 7.21 23.29 -8.55
CA ALA A 60 5.79 23.23 -8.23
C ALA A 60 5.37 21.98 -7.40
N SER A 61 6.23 21.50 -6.49
CA SER A 61 6.16 20.13 -5.96
C SER A 61 5.38 19.92 -4.66
N GLU A 62 4.66 20.92 -4.13
CA GLU A 62 3.66 20.69 -3.06
C GLU A 62 2.24 20.48 -3.58
N VAL A 63 2.04 20.56 -4.90
CA VAL A 63 0.71 20.58 -5.47
C VAL A 63 0.34 19.23 -6.07
N VAL A 64 -0.61 18.56 -5.41
CA VAL A 64 -1.07 17.22 -5.77
C VAL A 64 -1.84 17.26 -7.09
N ILE A 65 -1.18 16.88 -8.18
CA ILE A 65 -1.82 16.56 -9.46
C ILE A 65 -2.13 15.05 -9.44
N ASP A 66 -3.31 14.65 -9.92
CA ASP A 66 -3.65 13.24 -10.06
C ASP A 66 -2.54 12.50 -10.88
N PRO A 67 -1.90 11.45 -10.32
CA PRO A 67 -0.85 10.69 -11.01
C PRO A 67 -1.30 10.10 -12.35
N ILE A 68 -2.59 9.80 -12.52
CA ILE A 68 -3.18 9.32 -13.77
C ILE A 68 -3.16 10.43 -14.81
N VAL A 69 -3.58 11.65 -14.43
CA VAL A 69 -3.58 12.82 -15.31
C VAL A 69 -2.16 13.21 -15.71
N LYS A 70 -1.22 13.19 -14.76
CA LYS A 70 0.21 13.45 -15.02
C LYS A 70 0.80 12.46 -16.03
N LYS A 71 0.50 11.17 -15.88
CA LYS A 71 0.95 10.12 -16.81
C LYS A 71 0.29 10.25 -18.18
N GLN A 72 -0.99 10.60 -18.24
CA GLN A 72 -1.71 10.79 -19.50
C GLN A 72 -1.17 12.00 -20.28
N ALA A 73 -0.88 13.12 -19.61
CA ALA A 73 -0.25 14.28 -20.24
C ALA A 73 1.15 13.93 -20.79
N GLN A 74 1.95 13.14 -20.06
CA GLN A 74 3.25 12.67 -20.55
C GLN A 74 3.12 11.79 -21.80
N ILE A 75 2.18 10.85 -21.82
CA ILE A 75 1.90 10.00 -23.00
C ILE A 75 1.46 10.85 -24.19
N ASP A 76 0.61 11.85 -23.97
CA ASP A 76 0.13 12.74 -25.03
C ASP A 76 1.24 13.65 -25.55
N VAL A 77 2.21 14.06 -24.72
CA VAL A 77 3.43 14.76 -25.15
C VAL A 77 4.31 13.85 -26.02
N GLU A 78 4.56 12.61 -25.59
CA GLU A 78 5.40 11.64 -26.29
C GLU A 78 4.81 11.24 -27.65
N LYS A 79 3.53 10.89 -27.72
CA LYS A 79 2.86 10.47 -28.97
C LYS A 79 2.74 11.58 -30.01
N TRP A 80 2.71 12.84 -29.57
CA TRP A 80 2.47 13.98 -30.45
C TRP A 80 3.76 14.55 -31.05
N ALA A 81 4.93 14.20 -30.49
CA ALA A 81 6.25 14.58 -31.00
C ALA A 81 6.64 13.89 -32.32
N GLU A 82 5.97 12.80 -32.69
CA GLU A 82 6.32 11.96 -33.86
C GLU A 82 5.53 12.29 -35.15
N ASN A 83 4.67 13.33 -35.16
CA ASN A 83 3.70 13.54 -36.25
C ASN A 83 4.11 14.66 -37.25
N PRO A 84 4.38 14.37 -38.54
CA PRO A 84 4.85 15.34 -39.53
C PRO A 84 3.84 16.44 -39.92
N THR A 85 2.58 16.40 -39.46
CA THR A 85 1.57 17.47 -39.66
C THR A 85 1.52 18.52 -38.54
N LEU A 86 2.50 18.52 -37.62
CA LEU A 86 2.50 19.30 -36.38
C LEU A 86 2.21 20.79 -36.55
N GLU A 87 2.82 21.44 -37.54
CA GLU A 87 2.74 22.90 -37.72
C GLU A 87 1.35 23.36 -38.19
N LYS A 88 0.70 22.59 -39.07
CA LYS A 88 -0.66 22.88 -39.54
C LYS A 88 -1.68 22.70 -38.41
N ASN A 89 -1.55 21.64 -37.63
CA ASN A 89 -2.45 21.34 -36.52
C ASN A 89 -2.31 22.37 -35.39
N LYS A 90 -1.09 22.83 -35.09
CA LYS A 90 -0.86 23.94 -34.14
C LYS A 90 -1.55 25.23 -34.56
N ARG A 91 -1.51 25.58 -35.86
CA ARG A 91 -2.21 26.77 -36.38
C ARG A 91 -3.72 26.63 -36.27
N LEU A 92 -4.28 25.46 -36.56
CA LEU A 92 -5.71 25.19 -36.39
C LEU A 92 -6.11 25.26 -34.91
N ALA A 93 -5.31 24.68 -34.02
CA ALA A 93 -5.54 24.75 -32.57
C ALA A 93 -5.57 26.21 -32.07
N GLU A 94 -4.65 27.04 -32.56
CA GLU A 94 -4.60 28.47 -32.21
C GLU A 94 -5.82 29.23 -32.73
N GLN A 95 -6.26 28.95 -33.97
CA GLN A 95 -7.48 29.55 -34.54
C GLN A 95 -8.72 29.18 -33.72
N GLU A 96 -8.91 27.91 -33.38
CA GLU A 96 -10.04 27.47 -32.55
C GLU A 96 -9.97 28.06 -31.13
N LYS A 97 -8.78 28.21 -30.55
CA LYS A 97 -8.61 28.92 -29.26
C LYS A 97 -9.06 30.38 -29.35
N ILE A 98 -8.72 31.08 -30.43
CA ILE A 98 -9.12 32.47 -30.65
C ILE A 98 -10.65 32.58 -30.74
N LYS A 99 -11.30 31.70 -31.51
CA LYS A 99 -12.78 31.64 -31.57
C LYS A 99 -13.40 31.38 -30.20
N GLY A 100 -12.82 30.48 -29.41
CA GLY A 100 -13.25 30.22 -28.03
C GLY A 100 -13.13 31.46 -27.13
N ASN A 101 -12.06 32.26 -27.29
CA ASN A 101 -11.89 33.51 -26.57
C ASN A 101 -12.94 34.56 -26.99
N GLU A 102 -13.27 34.63 -28.27
CA GLU A 102 -14.32 35.53 -28.80
C GLU A 102 -15.71 35.12 -28.29
N ALA A 103 -16.05 33.84 -28.35
CA ALA A 103 -17.31 33.32 -27.79
C ALA A 103 -17.42 33.61 -26.28
N LEU A 104 -16.33 33.43 -25.53
CA LEU A 104 -16.29 33.75 -24.10
C LEU A 104 -16.48 35.25 -23.81
N LYS A 105 -15.95 36.15 -24.67
CA LYS A 105 -16.19 37.60 -24.57
C LYS A 105 -17.64 37.96 -24.85
N SER A 106 -18.25 37.28 -25.82
CA SER A 106 -19.69 37.38 -26.14
C SER A 106 -20.60 36.69 -25.12
N ASN A 107 -20.03 36.11 -24.06
CA ASN A 107 -20.71 35.34 -23.02
C ASN A 107 -21.46 34.09 -23.53
N ASP A 108 -21.11 33.58 -24.71
CA ASP A 108 -21.59 32.30 -25.23
C ASP A 108 -20.72 31.16 -24.67
N LEU A 109 -21.10 30.68 -23.49
CA LEU A 109 -20.32 29.68 -22.76
C LEU A 109 -20.34 28.30 -23.45
N LYS A 110 -21.39 27.95 -24.19
CA LYS A 110 -21.49 26.64 -24.85
C LYS A 110 -20.58 26.57 -26.07
N GLU A 111 -20.62 27.60 -26.92
CA GLU A 111 -19.73 27.69 -28.07
C GLU A 111 -18.27 27.82 -27.63
N ALA A 112 -17.99 28.56 -26.55
CA ALA A 112 -16.63 28.65 -26.01
C ALA A 112 -16.07 27.26 -25.63
N ILE A 113 -16.86 26.40 -24.97
CA ILE A 113 -16.44 25.02 -24.63
C ILE A 113 -16.18 24.21 -25.90
N ASN A 114 -17.04 24.33 -26.91
CA ASN A 114 -16.89 23.62 -28.17
C ASN A 114 -15.58 24.01 -28.86
N TYR A 115 -15.32 25.32 -29.02
CA TYR A 115 -14.10 25.83 -29.64
C TYR A 115 -12.82 25.45 -28.87
N TYR A 116 -12.81 25.52 -27.54
CA TYR A 116 -11.65 25.04 -26.77
C TYR A 116 -11.46 23.52 -26.88
N THR A 117 -12.54 22.75 -26.98
CA THR A 117 -12.47 21.30 -27.18
C THR A 117 -11.89 20.96 -28.56
N GLN A 118 -12.30 21.68 -29.61
CA GLN A 118 -11.69 21.55 -30.94
C GLN A 118 -10.21 21.95 -30.92
N SER A 119 -9.85 23.03 -30.22
CA SER A 119 -8.45 23.44 -30.04
C SER A 119 -7.60 22.34 -29.41
N ILE A 120 -8.11 21.67 -28.37
CA ILE A 120 -7.44 20.53 -27.71
C ILE A 120 -7.34 19.30 -28.62
N GLN A 121 -8.34 19.05 -29.47
CA GLN A 121 -8.29 17.97 -30.45
C GLN A 121 -7.20 18.21 -31.51
N PHE A 122 -6.99 19.47 -31.91
CA PHE A 122 -5.93 19.87 -32.83
C PHE A 122 -4.55 19.97 -32.19
N ASP A 123 -4.46 20.28 -30.90
CA ASP A 123 -3.19 20.26 -30.15
C ASP A 123 -3.44 19.93 -28.67
N ARG A 124 -3.11 18.69 -28.29
CA ARG A 124 -3.24 18.21 -26.90
C ARG A 124 -2.20 18.83 -25.95
N GLN A 125 -1.18 19.51 -26.47
CA GLN A 125 -0.18 20.18 -25.64
C GLN A 125 -0.52 21.65 -25.36
N MET A 126 -1.66 22.15 -25.86
CA MET A 126 -2.09 23.53 -25.71
C MET A 126 -2.67 23.80 -24.30
N ALA A 127 -1.80 23.95 -23.29
CA ALA A 127 -2.18 24.20 -21.90
C ALA A 127 -3.17 25.37 -21.73
N ALA A 128 -3.04 26.41 -22.56
CA ALA A 128 -3.94 27.57 -22.58
C ALA A 128 -5.40 27.21 -22.90
N SER A 129 -5.64 26.24 -23.79
CA SER A 129 -6.98 25.81 -24.19
C SER A 129 -7.67 25.03 -23.07
N TYR A 130 -6.94 24.16 -22.36
CA TYR A 130 -7.43 23.50 -21.14
C TYR A 130 -7.77 24.52 -20.06
N CYS A 131 -6.84 25.44 -19.75
CA CYS A 131 -7.08 26.46 -18.74
C CYS A 131 -8.28 27.34 -19.11
N ASN A 132 -8.40 27.79 -20.37
CA ASN A 132 -9.51 28.63 -20.81
C ASN A 132 -10.85 27.90 -20.79
N ARG A 133 -10.90 26.61 -21.14
CA ARG A 133 -12.10 25.78 -20.95
C ARG A 133 -12.47 25.63 -19.47
N ALA A 134 -11.48 25.47 -18.60
CA ALA A 134 -11.67 25.45 -17.15
C ALA A 134 -12.30 26.75 -16.62
N LEU A 135 -11.98 27.92 -17.19
CA LEU A 135 -12.65 29.17 -16.84
C LEU A 135 -14.14 29.16 -17.22
N VAL A 136 -14.48 28.58 -18.37
CA VAL A 136 -15.88 28.45 -18.78
C VAL A 136 -16.63 27.51 -17.83
N TYR A 137 -16.03 26.37 -17.48
CA TYR A 137 -16.60 25.46 -16.48
C TYR A 137 -16.75 26.11 -15.11
N LEU A 138 -15.82 26.99 -14.70
CA LEU A 138 -15.91 27.73 -13.45
C LEU A 138 -17.11 28.69 -13.46
N LYS A 139 -17.37 29.38 -14.59
CA LYS A 139 -18.59 30.21 -14.77
C LYS A 139 -19.88 29.37 -14.72
N LEU A 140 -19.84 28.13 -15.20
CA LEU A 140 -20.95 27.18 -15.16
C LEU A 140 -21.09 26.44 -13.81
N LYS A 141 -20.18 26.68 -12.86
CA LYS A 141 -20.10 25.98 -11.55
C LYS A 141 -19.86 24.47 -11.68
N GLU A 142 -19.26 24.02 -12.77
CA GLU A 142 -18.87 22.62 -13.00
C GLU A 142 -17.48 22.34 -12.42
N TYR A 143 -17.35 22.42 -11.09
CA TYR A 143 -16.05 22.45 -10.40
C TYR A 143 -15.15 21.22 -10.65
N GLN A 144 -15.72 20.04 -10.83
CA GLN A 144 -14.93 18.84 -11.14
C GLN A 144 -14.27 18.92 -12.52
N ASN A 145 -14.96 19.49 -13.51
CA ASN A 145 -14.42 19.70 -14.86
C ASN A 145 -13.32 20.78 -14.83
N VAL A 146 -13.46 21.80 -13.97
CA VAL A 146 -12.39 22.78 -13.72
C VAL A 146 -11.12 22.10 -13.21
N ILE A 147 -11.25 21.23 -12.20
CA ILE A 147 -10.11 20.52 -11.61
C ILE A 147 -9.40 19.67 -12.66
N ASN A 148 -10.15 18.86 -13.42
CA ASN A 148 -9.57 17.98 -14.43
C ASN A 148 -8.80 18.76 -15.51
N ASP A 149 -9.37 19.85 -16.04
CA ASP A 149 -8.71 20.66 -17.06
C ASP A 149 -7.52 21.44 -16.50
N CYS A 150 -7.58 21.90 -15.25
CA CYS A 150 -6.45 22.58 -14.61
C CYS A 150 -5.32 21.60 -14.27
N ASP A 151 -5.62 20.40 -13.79
CA ASP A 151 -4.64 19.34 -13.53
C ASP A 151 -3.88 18.98 -14.80
N TYR A 152 -4.59 18.87 -15.92
CA TYR A 152 -3.98 18.60 -17.22
C TYR A 152 -3.13 19.79 -17.71
N ALA A 153 -3.63 21.03 -17.58
CA ALA A 153 -2.88 22.23 -17.95
C ALA A 153 -1.59 22.39 -17.13
N ILE A 154 -1.62 22.05 -15.84
CA ILE A 154 -0.44 22.08 -14.96
C ILE A 154 0.52 20.93 -15.28
N ALA A 155 0.01 19.74 -15.63
CA ALA A 155 0.85 18.63 -16.05
C ALA A 155 1.61 18.93 -17.35
N LEU A 156 1.00 19.70 -18.27
CA LEU A 156 1.67 20.20 -19.48
C LEU A 156 2.64 21.35 -19.18
N GLN A 157 2.22 22.29 -18.34
CA GLN A 157 2.98 23.48 -17.98
C GLN A 157 2.91 23.73 -16.47
N ALA A 158 3.97 23.31 -15.77
CA ALA A 158 4.02 23.32 -14.30
C ALA A 158 4.04 24.72 -13.67
N ASP A 159 4.40 25.76 -14.41
CA ASP A 159 4.44 27.15 -13.95
C ASP A 159 3.18 27.95 -14.36
N TYR A 160 2.10 27.28 -14.80
CA TYR A 160 0.94 27.96 -15.33
C TYR A 160 0.01 28.51 -14.24
N THR A 161 0.38 29.65 -13.63
CA THR A 161 -0.28 30.29 -12.47
C THR A 161 -1.80 30.43 -12.61
N LYS A 162 -2.31 30.70 -13.81
CA LYS A 162 -3.76 30.82 -14.08
C LYS A 162 -4.52 29.51 -13.85
N ALA A 163 -3.91 28.36 -14.10
CA ALA A 163 -4.51 27.05 -13.84
C ALA A 163 -4.58 26.77 -12.34
N TYR A 164 -3.53 27.10 -11.57
CA TYR A 164 -3.55 27.03 -10.11
C TYR A 164 -4.64 27.91 -9.51
N HIS A 165 -4.81 29.13 -10.02
CA HIS A 165 -5.84 30.05 -9.52
C HIS A 165 -7.25 29.51 -9.73
N ARG A 166 -7.53 29.01 -10.94
CA ARG A 166 -8.84 28.45 -11.30
C ARG A 166 -9.14 27.16 -10.53
N ARG A 167 -8.14 26.30 -10.32
CA ARG A 167 -8.29 25.08 -9.52
C ARG A 167 -8.48 25.40 -8.03
N GLY A 168 -7.75 26.37 -7.50
CA GLY A 168 -7.95 26.89 -6.15
C GLY A 168 -9.38 27.40 -5.92
N LYS A 169 -9.94 28.18 -6.86
CA LYS A 169 -11.34 28.61 -6.83
C LYS A 169 -12.34 27.44 -6.85
N ALA A 170 -12.08 26.41 -7.66
CA ALA A 170 -12.92 25.21 -7.70
C ALA A 170 -12.85 24.41 -6.39
N TYR A 171 -11.66 24.21 -5.82
CA TYR A 171 -11.49 23.56 -4.53
C TYR A 171 -12.17 24.32 -3.39
N PHE A 172 -12.06 25.65 -3.40
CA PHE A 172 -12.74 26.51 -2.43
C PHE A 172 -14.27 26.35 -2.52
N ALA A 173 -14.83 26.36 -3.73
CA ALA A 173 -16.26 26.14 -3.93
C ALA A 173 -16.74 24.73 -3.52
N LEU A 174 -15.86 23.73 -3.61
CA LEU A 174 -16.10 22.36 -3.12
C LEU A 174 -15.81 22.17 -1.62
N LYS A 175 -15.48 23.24 -0.89
CA LYS A 175 -15.12 23.23 0.55
C LYS A 175 -13.85 22.41 0.86
N GLN A 176 -13.00 22.18 -0.14
CA GLN A 176 -11.67 21.56 0.00
C GLN A 176 -10.64 22.67 0.27
N TYR A 177 -10.79 23.35 1.40
CA TYR A 177 -10.03 24.56 1.74
C TYR A 177 -8.54 24.30 1.93
N ASP A 178 -8.17 23.10 2.32
CA ASP A 178 -6.80 22.59 2.43
C ASP A 178 -6.09 22.59 1.06
N LYS A 179 -6.76 22.08 0.02
CA LYS A 179 -6.21 22.05 -1.34
C LYS A 179 -6.22 23.43 -1.99
N ALA A 180 -7.28 24.21 -1.78
CA ALA A 180 -7.34 25.60 -2.24
C ALA A 180 -6.21 26.44 -1.64
N TYR A 181 -5.91 26.24 -0.35
CA TYR A 181 -4.82 26.91 0.34
C TYR A 181 -3.46 26.64 -0.30
N LEU A 182 -3.17 25.38 -0.68
CA LEU A 182 -1.91 25.01 -1.35
C LEU A 182 -1.78 25.69 -2.72
N ASP A 183 -2.85 25.72 -3.51
CA ASP A 183 -2.86 26.37 -4.83
C ASP A 183 -2.65 27.88 -4.73
N PHE A 184 -3.33 28.56 -3.79
CA PHE A 184 -3.16 30.00 -3.59
C PHE A 184 -1.78 30.35 -2.99
N LYS A 185 -1.26 29.51 -2.09
CA LYS A 185 0.09 29.66 -1.53
C LYS A 185 1.15 29.58 -2.63
N TYR A 186 1.01 28.64 -3.57
CA TYR A 186 1.93 28.52 -4.71
C TYR A 186 1.93 29.78 -5.57
N ILE A 187 0.75 30.34 -5.86
CA ILE A 187 0.66 31.57 -6.65
C ILE A 187 1.36 32.74 -5.94
N LEU A 188 1.20 32.91 -4.62
CA LEU A 188 1.91 33.96 -3.87
C LEU A 188 3.43 33.72 -3.75
N GLN A 189 3.91 32.49 -3.95
CA GLN A 189 5.35 32.23 -4.04
C GLN A 189 5.92 32.71 -5.38
N VAL A 190 5.14 32.61 -6.46
CA VAL A 190 5.53 33.05 -7.81
C VAL A 190 5.25 34.55 -8.02
N GLU A 191 4.14 35.04 -7.48
CA GLU A 191 3.62 36.41 -7.58
C GLU A 191 3.31 36.97 -6.18
N PRO A 192 4.31 37.41 -5.40
CA PRO A 192 4.14 37.83 -4.01
C PRO A 192 3.18 39.01 -3.81
N ASP A 193 3.05 39.87 -4.82
CA ASP A 193 2.25 41.09 -4.78
C ASP A 193 0.82 40.90 -5.32
N ASN A 194 0.38 39.65 -5.55
CA ASN A 194 -0.97 39.36 -6.04
C ASN A 194 -2.02 39.53 -4.94
N ASN A 195 -2.57 40.75 -4.83
CA ASN A 195 -3.56 41.14 -3.83
C ASN A 195 -4.86 40.31 -3.88
N GLU A 196 -5.30 39.89 -5.08
CA GLU A 196 -6.50 39.05 -5.25
C GLU A 196 -6.30 37.71 -4.55
N VAL A 197 -5.19 37.03 -4.84
CA VAL A 197 -4.86 35.73 -4.26
C VAL A 197 -4.55 35.82 -2.76
N ASN A 198 -3.95 36.92 -2.31
CA ASN A 198 -3.72 37.16 -0.87
C ASN A 198 -5.06 37.25 -0.11
N GLY A 199 -6.09 37.85 -0.71
CA GLY A 199 -7.45 37.84 -0.19
C GLY A 199 -8.03 36.42 -0.11
N GLU A 200 -7.97 35.66 -1.20
CA GLU A 200 -8.47 34.29 -1.30
C GLU A 200 -7.76 33.32 -0.31
N LEU A 201 -6.46 33.51 -0.09
CA LEU A 201 -5.69 32.74 0.89
C LEU A 201 -6.13 33.03 2.33
N ARG A 202 -6.41 34.29 2.66
CA ARG A 202 -6.93 34.69 3.98
C ARG A 202 -8.31 34.08 4.24
N GLU A 203 -9.18 34.07 3.23
CA GLU A 203 -10.48 33.41 3.32
C GLU A 203 -10.33 31.91 3.56
N CYS A 204 -9.44 31.22 2.84
CA CYS A 204 -9.15 29.79 3.07
C CYS A 204 -8.71 29.53 4.51
N ARG A 205 -7.82 30.36 5.06
CA ARG A 205 -7.35 30.23 6.45
C ARG A 205 -8.50 30.38 7.45
N LYS A 206 -9.38 31.36 7.26
CA LYS A 206 -10.55 31.58 8.12
C LYS A 206 -11.43 30.32 8.17
N PHE A 207 -11.80 29.76 7.02
CA PHE A 207 -12.64 28.57 6.96
C PHE A 207 -11.94 27.30 7.50
N LEU A 208 -10.62 27.18 7.34
CA LEU A 208 -9.84 26.09 7.93
C LEU A 208 -9.84 26.17 9.47
N THR A 209 -9.67 27.36 10.04
CA THR A 209 -9.76 27.57 11.49
C THR A 209 -11.17 27.33 12.02
N GLU A 210 -12.21 27.77 11.32
CA GLU A 210 -13.61 27.50 11.68
C GLU A 210 -13.94 26.00 11.61
N GLN A 211 -13.41 25.25 10.64
CA GLN A 211 -13.56 23.79 10.59
C GLN A 211 -12.88 23.10 11.79
N GLN A 212 -11.72 23.59 12.21
CA GLN A 212 -11.00 23.06 13.37
C GLN A 212 -11.74 23.35 14.68
N ILE A 213 -12.26 24.57 14.85
CA ILE A 213 -13.05 24.98 16.03
C ILE A 213 -14.35 24.17 16.10
N ASN A 214 -15.11 24.07 15.00
CA ASN A 214 -16.35 23.29 14.96
C ASN A 214 -16.11 21.80 15.20
N SER A 215 -14.95 21.26 14.82
CA SER A 215 -14.57 19.87 15.12
C SER A 215 -14.19 19.66 16.59
N ALA A 216 -13.70 20.70 17.26
CA ALA A 216 -13.38 20.69 18.69
C ALA A 216 -14.62 20.91 19.57
N GLU A 217 -15.52 21.81 19.19
CA GLU A 217 -16.81 22.04 19.87
C GLU A 217 -17.75 20.84 19.73
N ASN A 218 -17.82 20.20 18.55
CA ASN A 218 -18.56 18.95 18.38
C ASN A 218 -17.99 17.79 19.21
N LYS A 219 -16.70 17.82 19.55
CA LYS A 219 -16.10 16.85 20.50
C LYS A 219 -16.49 17.16 21.96
N GLN A 220 -16.53 18.43 22.36
CA GLN A 220 -16.97 18.83 23.70
C GLN A 220 -18.48 18.67 23.93
N PHE A 221 -19.31 18.80 22.88
CA PHE A 221 -20.77 18.64 22.99
C PHE A 221 -21.20 17.16 23.15
N ILE A 222 -20.43 16.22 22.60
CA ILE A 222 -20.68 14.76 22.75
C ILE A 222 -20.32 14.29 24.17
N GLU A 223 -19.37 14.94 24.86
CA GLU A 223 -18.96 14.56 26.22
C GLU A 223 -19.85 15.15 27.34
N LYS A 224 -20.77 16.09 27.03
CA LYS A 224 -21.55 16.81 28.05
C LYS A 224 -23.08 16.64 28.02
N SER A 225 -23.66 15.82 27.15
CA SER A 225 -25.11 15.57 27.17
C SER A 225 -25.47 14.28 27.94
N GLY A 226 -25.38 14.36 29.26
CA GLY A 226 -25.95 13.42 30.22
C GLY A 226 -26.47 14.17 31.45
N GLY A 227 -27.64 14.80 31.34
CA GLY A 227 -28.39 15.36 32.47
C GLY A 227 -29.03 16.74 32.24
N PHE A 228 -30.36 16.78 32.09
CA PHE A 228 -31.20 17.96 32.39
C PHE A 228 -31.15 18.25 33.92
N LYS A 229 -31.27 19.44 34.52
CA LYS A 229 -32.01 20.69 34.23
C LYS A 229 -31.56 21.78 35.25
N LYS A 230 -31.49 23.06 34.87
CA LYS A 230 -32.35 24.16 35.41
C LYS A 230 -32.01 25.50 34.75
N VAL A 231 -33.07 26.20 34.36
CA VAL A 231 -33.11 27.53 33.77
C VAL A 231 -32.95 28.58 34.88
N GLN A 232 -32.18 29.63 34.62
CA GLN A 232 -32.43 30.95 35.20
C GLN A 232 -32.10 32.03 34.15
N ILE A 233 -33.10 32.84 33.84
CA ILE A 233 -33.06 34.00 32.95
C ILE A 233 -32.62 35.20 33.79
N VAL A 234 -31.64 35.97 33.32
CA VAL A 234 -31.53 37.41 33.54
C VAL A 234 -31.00 38.02 32.23
N GLU A 235 -31.72 39.03 31.75
CA GLU A 235 -31.48 39.84 30.56
C GLU A 235 -30.47 40.97 30.83
N GLU A 236 -29.91 41.53 29.73
CA GLU A 236 -29.31 42.89 29.63
C GLU A 236 -27.93 43.09 30.32
N ASP A 237 -26.90 43.76 29.80
CA ASP A 237 -26.75 44.76 28.73
C ASP A 237 -25.29 44.80 28.21
N GLU A 238 -25.11 45.53 27.11
CA GLU A 238 -23.85 45.99 26.50
C GLU A 238 -22.86 46.61 27.50
N GLU A 239 -21.55 46.37 27.31
CA GLU A 239 -20.52 47.42 27.37
C GLU A 239 -19.16 46.89 26.88
N GLU A 240 -18.60 47.58 25.88
CA GLU A 240 -17.21 47.48 25.45
C GLU A 240 -16.30 48.07 26.55
N GLU A 241 -15.49 47.24 27.21
CA GLU A 241 -14.35 47.72 27.98
C GLU A 241 -13.05 47.08 27.47
N GLU A 242 -12.17 47.93 26.92
CA GLU A 242 -10.76 47.62 26.71
C GLU A 242 -10.09 47.29 28.05
N ILE A 243 -9.66 46.05 28.25
CA ILE A 243 -8.86 45.65 29.43
C ILE A 243 -7.37 45.57 29.03
N PRO A 244 -6.45 46.16 29.82
CA PRO A 244 -5.05 46.38 29.43
C PRO A 244 -4.24 45.08 29.42
N ILE A 245 -3.19 45.06 28.58
CA ILE A 245 -2.18 44.00 28.51
C ILE A 245 -1.47 43.87 29.88
N SER A 246 -1.97 42.99 30.74
CA SER A 246 -1.21 42.46 31.87
C SER A 246 -0.48 41.19 31.41
N LYS A 247 0.84 41.17 31.61
CA LYS A 247 1.66 39.99 31.34
C LYS A 247 1.16 38.84 32.21
N GLN A 248 0.40 37.90 31.64
CA GLN A 248 0.08 36.65 32.31
C GLN A 248 1.39 35.92 32.62
N LYS A 249 1.65 35.68 33.91
CA LYS A 249 2.74 34.78 34.33
C LYS A 249 2.45 33.40 33.76
N GLN A 250 3.38 32.84 33.00
CA GLN A 250 3.29 31.47 32.52
C GLN A 250 3.08 30.52 33.71
N PRO A 251 2.17 29.54 33.61
CA PRO A 251 1.99 28.54 34.65
C PRO A 251 3.29 27.71 34.82
N ASP A 252 3.68 27.46 36.06
CA ASP A 252 4.89 26.70 36.41
C ASP A 252 4.58 25.19 36.46
N TYR A 253 5.10 24.43 35.49
CA TYR A 253 4.92 22.98 35.35
C TYR A 253 6.19 22.19 35.74
N SER A 254 7.05 22.78 36.57
CA SER A 254 8.31 22.15 36.97
C SER A 254 8.11 20.81 37.68
N LYS A 255 7.00 20.64 38.39
CA LYS A 255 6.68 19.40 39.11
C LYS A 255 6.31 18.28 38.14
N GLU A 256 5.39 18.53 37.22
CA GLU A 256 4.92 17.58 36.21
C GLU A 256 6.07 17.14 35.29
N TYR A 257 6.94 18.08 34.92
CA TYR A 257 8.15 17.77 34.15
C TYR A 257 9.06 16.78 34.91
N ASN A 258 9.33 17.04 36.19
CA ASN A 258 10.17 16.18 37.01
C ASN A 258 9.54 14.79 37.23
N ASP A 259 8.21 14.71 37.40
CA ASP A 259 7.50 13.44 37.57
C ASP A 259 7.60 12.56 36.31
N ILE A 260 7.38 13.14 35.13
CA ILE A 260 7.54 12.42 33.84
C ILE A 260 8.99 12.01 33.65
N MET A 261 9.96 12.88 33.98
CA MET A 261 11.38 12.59 33.85
C MET A 261 11.84 11.46 34.77
N ASN A 262 11.36 11.42 36.02
CA ASN A 262 11.65 10.36 36.99
C ASN A 262 11.11 9.01 36.50
N LYS A 263 9.83 8.95 36.09
CA LYS A 263 9.24 7.73 35.52
C LYS A 263 9.98 7.26 34.26
N LYS A 264 10.37 8.20 33.38
CA LYS A 264 11.19 7.90 32.18
C LYS A 264 12.53 7.27 32.55
N ASN A 265 13.18 7.72 33.64
CA ASN A 265 14.46 7.16 34.09
C ASN A 265 14.28 5.76 34.68
N GLU A 266 13.22 5.50 35.44
CA GLU A 266 12.88 4.16 35.91
C GLU A 266 12.67 3.17 34.76
N ILE A 267 11.93 3.59 33.73
CA ILE A 267 11.70 2.77 32.54
C ILE A 267 13.02 2.53 31.80
N THR A 268 13.87 3.54 31.67
CA THR A 268 15.19 3.39 31.04
C THR A 268 16.04 2.32 31.72
N ASN A 269 16.00 2.23 33.06
CA ASN A 269 16.67 1.18 33.82
C ASN A 269 16.09 -0.22 33.53
N ARG A 270 14.78 -0.34 33.26
CA ARG A 270 14.15 -1.62 32.88
C ARG A 270 14.47 -2.01 31.44
N ILE A 271 14.54 -1.04 30.53
CA ILE A 271 15.00 -1.25 29.14
C ILE A 271 16.42 -1.84 29.14
N GLN A 272 17.31 -1.33 29.99
CA GLN A 272 18.67 -1.88 30.14
C GLN A 272 18.68 -3.33 30.64
N LYS A 273 17.64 -3.76 31.38
CA LYS A 273 17.44 -5.15 31.82
C LYS A 273 16.72 -6.03 30.79
N GLY A 274 16.41 -5.49 29.60
CA GLY A 274 15.80 -6.24 28.49
C GLY A 274 14.26 -6.32 28.50
N ALA A 275 13.56 -5.57 29.36
CA ALA A 275 12.11 -5.63 29.51
C ALA A 275 11.34 -4.78 28.48
N TYR A 276 11.61 -4.97 27.18
CA TYR A 276 11.16 -4.05 26.12
C TYR A 276 9.64 -3.94 25.97
N SER A 277 8.90 -5.06 25.96
CA SER A 277 7.45 -5.06 25.72
C SER A 277 6.67 -4.34 26.82
N GLN A 278 7.06 -4.53 28.08
CA GLN A 278 6.45 -3.81 29.21
C GLN A 278 6.81 -2.32 29.19
N SER A 279 8.08 -2.00 28.91
CA SER A 279 8.54 -0.61 28.78
C SER A 279 7.84 0.15 27.67
N ILE A 280 7.44 -0.50 26.57
CA ILE A 280 6.66 0.15 25.49
C ILE A 280 5.31 0.65 26.00
N ILE A 281 4.57 -0.18 26.75
CA ILE A 281 3.25 0.18 27.28
C ILE A 281 3.38 1.40 28.20
N GLU A 282 4.33 1.35 29.14
CA GLU A 282 4.59 2.43 30.10
C GLU A 282 5.06 3.73 29.40
N LEU A 283 5.88 3.62 28.35
CA LEU A 283 6.32 4.78 27.56
C LEU A 283 5.18 5.41 26.75
N ILE A 284 4.26 4.62 26.19
CA ILE A 284 3.08 5.14 25.47
C ILE A 284 2.17 5.90 26.43
N GLU A 285 1.99 5.41 27.66
CA GLU A 285 1.21 6.11 28.69
C GLU A 285 1.87 7.44 29.09
N LEU A 286 3.18 7.45 29.31
CA LEU A 286 3.94 8.69 29.56
C LEU A 286 3.86 9.67 28.39
N LEU A 287 3.87 9.18 27.17
CA LEU A 287 3.75 10.04 25.98
C LEU A 287 2.38 10.72 25.93
N LYS A 288 1.30 10.01 26.31
CA LYS A 288 -0.05 10.60 26.45
C LYS A 288 -0.10 11.62 27.59
N GLU A 289 0.59 11.36 28.70
CA GLU A 289 0.70 12.30 29.82
C GLU A 289 1.45 13.58 29.39
N ASN A 290 2.55 13.43 28.66
CA ASN A 290 3.35 14.53 28.11
C ASN A 290 2.61 15.37 27.04
N GLN A 291 1.71 14.76 26.25
CA GLN A 291 0.94 15.45 25.20
C GLN A 291 0.05 16.59 25.73
N LYS A 292 -0.20 16.66 27.05
CA LYS A 292 -0.94 17.75 27.68
C LYS A 292 -0.17 19.08 27.73
N TYR A 293 1.13 19.06 27.46
CA TYR A 293 2.05 20.20 27.70
C TYR A 293 2.82 20.63 26.44
N VAL A 294 2.28 20.37 25.24
CA VAL A 294 2.98 20.50 23.93
C VAL A 294 3.42 21.94 23.61
N GLU A 295 2.86 22.96 24.27
CA GLU A 295 3.21 24.37 24.06
C GLU A 295 4.57 24.78 24.67
N GLN A 296 5.20 23.93 25.49
CA GLN A 296 6.45 24.24 26.17
C GLN A 296 7.64 23.46 25.59
N GLN A 297 8.70 24.20 25.23
CA GLN A 297 9.92 23.63 24.63
C GLN A 297 10.53 22.47 25.42
N LYS A 298 10.53 22.55 26.77
CA LYS A 298 11.04 21.47 27.64
C LYS A 298 10.26 20.16 27.47
N PHE A 299 8.94 20.23 27.27
CA PHE A 299 8.11 19.05 27.08
C PHE A 299 8.24 18.48 25.67
N ILE A 300 8.58 19.29 24.66
CA ILE A 300 8.92 18.84 23.31
C ILE A 300 10.21 18.01 23.32
N GLU A 301 11.26 18.48 24.03
CA GLU A 301 12.49 17.70 24.19
C GLU A 301 12.24 16.38 24.94
N LEU A 302 11.43 16.42 26.00
CA LEU A 302 11.04 15.23 26.75
C LEU A 302 10.25 14.24 25.89
N ARG A 303 9.34 14.72 25.03
CA ARG A 303 8.63 13.91 24.04
C ARG A 303 9.60 13.22 23.09
N ALA A 304 10.57 13.95 22.55
CA ALA A 304 11.58 13.39 21.67
C ALA A 304 12.42 12.30 22.35
N ILE A 305 12.76 12.48 23.63
CA ILE A 305 13.45 11.45 24.44
C ILE A 305 12.58 10.21 24.63
N LEU A 306 11.28 10.37 24.92
CA LEU A 306 10.34 9.24 25.08
C LEU A 306 10.17 8.46 23.76
N LEU A 307 9.97 9.16 22.65
CA LEU A 307 9.90 8.57 21.30
C LEU A 307 11.21 7.85 20.94
N SER A 308 12.35 8.44 21.32
CA SER A 308 13.67 7.84 21.14
C SER A 308 13.73 6.49 21.86
N ASN A 309 13.34 6.42 23.13
CA ASN A 309 13.29 5.18 23.89
C ASN A 309 12.31 4.15 23.30
N LEU A 310 11.14 4.57 22.82
CA LEU A 310 10.20 3.70 22.11
C LEU A 310 10.82 3.10 20.85
N ALA A 311 11.45 3.93 20.01
CA ALA A 311 12.14 3.49 18.81
C ALA A 311 13.25 2.47 19.14
N TYR A 312 13.96 2.65 20.26
CA TYR A 312 14.94 1.66 20.71
C TYR A 312 14.29 0.32 21.08
N CYS A 313 13.21 0.33 21.87
CA CYS A 313 12.50 -0.90 22.24
C CYS A 313 11.96 -1.64 21.00
N HIS A 314 11.35 -0.92 20.06
CA HIS A 314 10.85 -1.49 18.80
C HIS A 314 11.97 -2.00 17.90
N LEU A 315 13.16 -1.37 17.93
CA LEU A 315 14.34 -1.86 17.22
C LEU A 315 14.80 -3.22 17.79
N GLN A 316 14.78 -3.40 19.12
CA GLN A 316 15.11 -4.67 19.76
C GLN A 316 14.06 -5.76 19.46
N LEU A 317 12.79 -5.37 19.34
CA LEU A 317 11.68 -6.27 18.95
C LEU A 317 11.57 -6.49 17.44
N GLN A 318 12.46 -5.90 16.63
CA GLN A 318 12.48 -6.00 15.16
C GLN A 318 11.24 -5.44 14.46
N GLU A 319 10.55 -4.48 15.08
CA GLU A 319 9.40 -3.77 14.50
C GLU A 319 9.86 -2.51 13.75
N TYR A 320 10.64 -2.70 12.69
CA TYR A 320 11.41 -1.64 12.00
C TYR A 320 10.56 -0.47 11.48
N GLN A 321 9.31 -0.73 11.09
CA GLN A 321 8.39 0.28 10.56
C GLN A 321 8.01 1.30 11.64
N LYS A 322 7.76 0.84 12.87
CA LYS A 322 7.51 1.73 14.01
C LYS A 322 8.76 2.50 14.41
N VAL A 323 9.94 1.90 14.27
CA VAL A 323 11.22 2.62 14.48
C VAL A 323 11.32 3.80 13.51
N ILE A 324 11.00 3.58 12.23
CA ILE A 324 11.02 4.64 11.21
C ILE A 324 10.00 5.74 11.53
N GLU A 325 8.78 5.36 11.91
CA GLU A 325 7.72 6.31 12.29
C GLU A 325 8.14 7.17 13.49
N TYR A 326 8.55 6.55 14.60
CA TYR A 326 8.94 7.29 15.79
C TYR A 326 10.18 8.14 15.57
N CYS A 327 11.19 7.65 14.84
CA CYS A 327 12.35 8.46 14.49
C CYS A 327 12.01 9.58 13.51
N GLY A 328 11.05 9.40 12.60
CA GLY A 328 10.53 10.44 11.73
C GLY A 328 9.94 11.60 12.53
N ASN A 329 9.04 11.29 13.47
CA ASN A 329 8.41 12.29 14.34
C ASN A 329 9.43 13.10 15.15
N ILE A 330 10.52 12.46 15.61
CA ILE A 330 11.61 13.15 16.33
C ILE A 330 12.34 14.16 15.43
N LEU A 331 12.50 13.84 14.15
CA LEU A 331 13.30 14.64 13.22
C LEU A 331 12.54 15.84 12.64
N GLU A 332 11.21 15.84 12.72
CA GLU A 332 10.35 16.98 12.38
C GLU A 332 10.42 18.10 13.44
N ASP A 333 10.70 17.75 14.69
CA ASP A 333 10.76 18.70 15.81
C ASP A 333 12.11 19.46 15.86
N ASN A 334 12.08 20.72 16.30
CA ASN A 334 13.29 21.53 16.52
C ASN A 334 13.95 21.19 17.87
N ILE A 335 14.71 20.08 17.89
CA ILE A 335 15.35 19.51 19.10
C ILE A 335 16.88 19.44 18.99
N ALA A 336 17.54 19.23 20.14
CA ALA A 336 18.99 19.12 20.27
C ALA A 336 19.61 18.05 19.35
N TRP A 337 20.83 18.34 18.91
CA TRP A 337 21.54 17.53 17.91
C TRP A 337 21.82 16.10 18.38
N ASP A 338 22.07 15.87 19.67
CA ASP A 338 22.38 14.55 20.23
C ASP A 338 21.19 13.59 20.16
N ILE A 339 19.96 14.11 20.30
CA ILE A 339 18.72 13.33 20.15
C ILE A 339 18.51 13.02 18.67
N LYS A 340 18.76 13.98 17.77
CA LYS A 340 18.69 13.77 16.31
C LYS A 340 19.70 12.72 15.85
N THR A 341 20.93 12.74 16.36
CA THR A 341 21.97 11.73 16.07
C THR A 341 21.47 10.32 16.43
N LYS A 342 20.84 10.14 17.61
CA LYS A 342 20.27 8.84 18.01
C LYS A 342 19.10 8.41 17.12
N ALA A 343 18.26 9.35 16.68
CA ALA A 343 17.13 9.07 15.80
C ALA A 343 17.60 8.64 14.40
N TYR A 344 18.53 9.39 13.79
CA TYR A 344 19.15 9.01 12.51
C TYR A 344 19.84 7.66 12.61
N LEU A 345 20.60 7.39 13.68
CA LEU A 345 21.30 6.13 13.86
C LEU A 345 20.32 4.94 13.90
N ARG A 346 19.23 5.04 14.67
CA ARG A 346 18.24 3.96 14.78
C ARG A 346 17.40 3.77 13.52
N ARG A 347 17.05 4.86 12.84
CA ARG A 347 16.32 4.82 11.57
C ARG A 347 17.19 4.26 10.45
N GLY A 348 18.47 4.64 10.39
CA GLY A 348 19.47 4.07 9.49
C GLY A 348 19.64 2.56 9.68
N MET A 349 19.69 2.09 10.94
CA MET A 349 19.70 0.65 11.26
C MET A 349 18.41 -0.05 10.82
N ALA A 350 17.23 0.57 11.02
CA ALA A 350 15.96 0.02 10.57
C ALA A 350 15.90 -0.09 9.03
N TYR A 351 16.39 0.93 8.31
CA TYR A 351 16.51 0.89 6.86
C TYR A 351 17.51 -0.15 6.37
N GLU A 352 18.63 -0.35 7.07
CA GLU A 352 19.60 -1.42 6.77
C GLU A 352 18.91 -2.80 6.84
N ARG A 353 18.06 -3.01 7.88
CA ARG A 353 17.31 -4.27 8.06
C ARG A 353 16.18 -4.47 7.05
N LEU A 354 15.65 -3.39 6.50
CA LEU A 354 14.63 -3.40 5.44
C LEU A 354 15.22 -3.36 4.03
N ASP A 355 16.53 -3.51 3.89
CA ASP A 355 17.26 -3.51 2.61
C ASP A 355 17.10 -2.20 1.81
N LYS A 356 16.86 -1.09 2.52
CA LYS A 356 16.80 0.26 1.94
C LYS A 356 18.18 0.90 2.00
N VAL A 357 19.14 0.32 1.28
CA VAL A 357 20.59 0.63 1.33
C VAL A 357 20.89 2.12 1.19
N VAL A 358 20.24 2.81 0.25
CA VAL A 358 20.45 4.26 0.00
C VAL A 358 19.98 5.10 1.20
N LEU A 359 18.76 4.85 1.69
CA LEU A 359 18.20 5.59 2.84
C LEU A 359 18.98 5.31 4.12
N SER A 360 19.43 4.06 4.29
CA SER A 360 20.29 3.66 5.40
C SER A 360 21.63 4.42 5.37
N LYS A 361 22.27 4.50 4.20
CA LYS A 361 23.52 5.25 4.01
C LYS A 361 23.34 6.73 4.34
N LEU A 362 22.25 7.35 3.84
CA LEU A 362 21.96 8.76 4.10
C LEU A 362 21.82 9.04 5.60
N ASP A 363 21.05 8.23 6.32
CA ASP A 363 20.89 8.39 7.77
C ASP A 363 22.23 8.22 8.52
N PHE A 364 23.09 7.27 8.12
CA PHE A 364 24.42 7.12 8.74
C PHE A 364 25.40 8.25 8.38
N LEU A 365 25.28 8.86 7.18
CA LEU A 365 26.03 10.07 6.84
C LEU A 365 25.58 11.25 7.71
N ARG A 366 24.27 11.43 7.92
CA ARG A 366 23.76 12.45 8.86
C ARG A 366 24.27 12.25 10.29
N VAL A 367 24.40 11.00 10.74
CA VAL A 367 25.04 10.70 12.02
C VAL A 367 26.50 11.15 12.03
N LYS A 368 27.24 10.93 10.93
CA LYS A 368 28.63 11.38 10.80
C LYS A 368 28.79 12.90 10.75
N ASP A 369 27.84 13.61 10.13
CA ASP A 369 27.83 15.07 10.10
C ASP A 369 27.65 15.65 11.52
N LEU A 370 26.78 15.03 12.32
CA LEU A 370 26.46 15.47 13.68
C LEU A 370 27.48 14.96 14.72
N ASP A 371 27.99 13.75 14.54
CA ASP A 371 28.95 13.07 15.41
C ASP A 371 30.00 12.33 14.55
N PRO A 372 31.06 13.03 14.11
CA PRO A 372 32.12 12.42 13.30
C PRO A 372 32.81 11.23 13.98
N GLY A 373 32.80 11.18 15.31
CA GLY A 373 33.39 10.12 16.13
C GLY A 373 32.55 8.84 16.22
N ASN A 374 31.35 8.82 15.63
CA ASN A 374 30.44 7.70 15.78
C ASN A 374 30.95 6.41 15.08
N LEU A 375 31.44 5.46 15.87
CA LEU A 375 32.00 4.20 15.34
C LEU A 375 30.93 3.34 14.65
N GLN A 376 29.70 3.31 15.19
CA GLN A 376 28.62 2.49 14.65
C GLN A 376 28.22 2.95 13.24
N ALA A 377 28.09 4.26 13.03
CA ALA A 377 27.82 4.83 11.72
C ALA A 377 28.98 4.59 10.75
N SER A 378 30.23 4.73 11.19
CA SER A 378 31.42 4.44 10.37
C SER A 378 31.41 3.01 9.84
N GLN A 379 31.21 2.04 10.75
CA GLN A 379 31.15 0.64 10.40
C GLN A 379 29.98 0.31 9.48
N ALA A 380 28.83 0.97 9.65
CA ALA A 380 27.68 0.78 8.78
C ALA A 380 27.92 1.35 7.37
N LEU A 381 28.53 2.53 7.25
CA LEU A 381 28.92 3.11 5.96
C LEU A 381 29.94 2.26 5.21
N ASP A 382 30.90 1.66 5.91
CA ASP A 382 31.86 0.71 5.32
C ASP A 382 31.18 -0.57 4.82
N ARG A 383 30.14 -1.06 5.52
CA ARG A 383 29.34 -2.19 5.04
C ARG A 383 28.52 -1.81 3.80
N LEU A 384 27.84 -0.66 3.83
CA LEU A 384 26.97 -0.21 2.75
C LEU A 384 27.75 0.17 1.49
N SER A 385 28.94 0.78 1.62
CA SER A 385 29.84 1.09 0.49
C SER A 385 30.29 -0.17 -0.26
N LYS A 386 30.57 -1.27 0.46
CA LYS A 386 30.86 -2.57 -0.15
C LYS A 386 29.66 -3.17 -0.89
N ILE A 387 28.44 -2.93 -0.40
CA ILE A 387 27.21 -3.39 -1.06
C ILE A 387 26.99 -2.61 -2.37
N MET A 388 27.08 -1.29 -2.35
CA MET A 388 26.84 -0.46 -3.55
C MET A 388 27.92 -0.65 -4.63
N SER A 389 29.18 -0.77 -4.26
CA SER A 389 30.27 -1.04 -5.24
C SER A 389 30.10 -2.39 -5.95
N GLN A 390 29.41 -3.36 -5.34
CA GLN A 390 29.01 -4.60 -6.02
C GLN A 390 27.83 -4.38 -6.98
N GLU A 391 26.89 -3.48 -6.66
CA GLU A 391 25.76 -3.16 -7.54
C GLU A 391 26.16 -2.35 -8.78
N GLU A 392 27.14 -1.45 -8.65
CA GLU A 392 27.69 -0.68 -9.77
C GLU A 392 28.45 -1.57 -10.75
N ASN A 393 29.28 -2.49 -10.24
CA ASN A 393 29.99 -3.47 -11.07
C ASN A 393 29.00 -4.38 -11.85
N ASN A 394 27.89 -4.78 -11.23
CA ASN A 394 26.85 -5.57 -11.90
C ASN A 394 26.11 -4.80 -13.00
N LYS A 395 25.97 -3.47 -12.87
CA LYS A 395 25.38 -2.62 -13.92
C LYS A 395 26.31 -2.48 -15.13
N VAL A 396 27.62 -2.32 -14.92
CA VAL A 396 28.61 -2.21 -16.02
C VAL A 396 28.71 -3.50 -16.84
N VAL A 397 28.60 -4.67 -16.19
CA VAL A 397 28.59 -5.97 -16.87
C VAL A 397 27.34 -6.11 -17.76
N LYS A 398 26.16 -5.73 -17.28
CA LYS A 398 24.92 -5.78 -18.08
C LYS A 398 24.93 -4.86 -19.30
N ILE A 399 25.52 -3.67 -19.19
CA ILE A 399 25.64 -2.75 -20.33
C ILE A 399 26.54 -3.34 -21.42
N ARG A 400 27.63 -4.03 -21.05
CA ARG A 400 28.51 -4.72 -22.01
C ARG A 400 27.83 -5.91 -22.70
N GLU A 401 26.98 -6.65 -21.98
CA GLU A 401 26.18 -7.75 -22.54
C GLU A 401 25.09 -7.26 -23.50
N GLU A 402 24.46 -6.11 -23.23
CA GLU A 402 23.47 -5.50 -24.12
C GLU A 402 24.10 -4.93 -25.41
N GLU A 403 25.34 -4.43 -25.35
CA GLU A 403 26.09 -4.00 -26.53
C GLU A 403 26.52 -5.17 -27.42
N GLN A 404 26.90 -6.31 -26.82
CA GLN A 404 27.22 -7.53 -27.55
C GLN A 404 25.98 -8.15 -28.23
N ASN A 405 24.84 -8.19 -27.53
CA ASN A 405 23.58 -8.70 -28.11
C ASN A 405 23.07 -7.86 -29.30
N LYS A 406 23.31 -6.54 -29.30
CA LYS A 406 22.96 -5.67 -30.45
C LYS A 406 23.81 -5.95 -31.70
N GLN A 407 25.05 -6.41 -31.54
CA GLN A 407 25.92 -6.77 -32.66
C GLN A 407 25.56 -8.14 -33.25
N GLU A 408 25.12 -9.09 -32.41
CA GLU A 408 24.72 -10.44 -32.86
C GLU A 408 23.37 -10.46 -33.61
N ILE A 409 22.41 -9.61 -33.24
CA ILE A 409 21.11 -9.49 -33.94
C ILE A 409 21.28 -8.94 -35.36
N GLY A 410 22.31 -8.12 -35.61
CA GLY A 410 22.65 -7.62 -36.95
C GLY A 410 23.27 -8.68 -37.88
N ALA A 411 23.90 -9.71 -37.31
CA ALA A 411 24.62 -10.73 -38.08
C ALA A 411 23.74 -11.94 -38.48
N GLN A 412 22.63 -12.20 -37.77
CA GLN A 412 21.77 -13.36 -38.02
C GLN A 412 20.78 -13.20 -39.20
N SER A 413 20.66 -12.02 -39.82
CA SER A 413 19.77 -11.80 -40.98
C SER A 413 20.39 -12.11 -42.35
N LYS A 414 21.59 -12.70 -42.41
CA LYS A 414 22.24 -13.13 -43.66
C LYS A 414 22.96 -14.46 -43.48
N ARG A 415 22.22 -15.59 -43.54
CA ARG A 415 22.68 -16.90 -44.07
C ARG A 415 21.63 -17.97 -43.77
N ILE A 416 20.82 -18.30 -44.77
CA ILE A 416 20.20 -19.61 -44.91
C ILE A 416 20.50 -20.05 -46.33
N GLU A 417 21.34 -21.07 -46.50
CA GLU A 417 21.18 -22.15 -47.49
C GLU A 417 22.33 -23.19 -47.39
N GLN A 418 21.91 -24.45 -47.14
CA GLN A 418 22.45 -25.71 -47.69
C GLN A 418 23.62 -26.49 -47.00
N PRO A 419 23.72 -27.85 -47.15
CA PRO A 419 23.47 -28.78 -46.03
C PRO A 419 24.55 -29.88 -45.77
N ILE A 420 24.40 -30.52 -44.59
CA ILE A 420 24.86 -31.86 -44.10
C ILE A 420 26.35 -32.25 -44.28
N LYS A 421 27.02 -32.53 -43.14
CA LYS A 421 27.78 -33.78 -42.92
C LYS A 421 28.06 -34.04 -41.43
N GLN A 422 27.81 -35.30 -41.03
CA GLN A 422 28.15 -35.87 -39.73
C GLN A 422 29.68 -35.93 -39.56
N GLN A 423 30.17 -35.67 -38.34
CA GLN A 423 31.31 -36.39 -37.77
C GLN A 423 31.30 -36.30 -36.24
N GLN A 424 31.46 -37.47 -35.65
CA GLN A 424 31.70 -37.71 -34.23
C GLN A 424 33.07 -37.13 -33.86
N GLU A 425 33.18 -36.46 -32.71
CA GLU A 425 34.43 -36.41 -31.95
C GLU A 425 34.14 -36.13 -30.46
N GLU A 426 34.87 -36.87 -29.62
CA GLU A 426 34.71 -37.01 -28.17
C GLU A 426 35.02 -35.73 -27.36
N PRO A 427 34.47 -35.59 -26.14
CA PRO A 427 34.76 -34.46 -25.28
C PRO A 427 36.15 -34.58 -24.64
N LYS A 428 37.11 -33.78 -25.11
CA LYS A 428 38.38 -33.53 -24.40
C LYS A 428 38.15 -32.58 -23.22
N ASN A 429 37.93 -33.19 -22.06
CA ASN A 429 38.67 -32.95 -20.82
C ASN A 429 39.18 -31.51 -20.58
N ILE A 430 38.37 -30.69 -19.91
CA ILE A 430 38.89 -29.59 -19.07
C ILE A 430 38.50 -29.92 -17.62
N GLN A 431 39.52 -29.96 -16.78
CA GLN A 431 39.54 -30.56 -15.46
C GLN A 431 38.54 -29.91 -14.50
N LYS A 432 37.82 -30.80 -13.81
CA LYS A 432 37.09 -30.55 -12.57
C LYS A 432 38.03 -29.95 -11.52
N GLN A 433 37.70 -28.77 -11.01
CA GLN A 433 37.98 -28.44 -9.61
C GLN A 433 36.63 -28.39 -8.89
N GLN A 434 36.21 -29.56 -8.38
CA GLN A 434 35.22 -29.62 -7.31
C GLN A 434 35.89 -29.10 -6.04
N PRO A 435 35.25 -28.24 -5.22
CA PRO A 435 35.73 -28.01 -3.87
C PRO A 435 35.55 -29.32 -3.09
N GLU A 436 36.65 -29.96 -2.69
CA GLU A 436 36.72 -31.21 -1.92
C GLU A 436 36.09 -31.15 -0.51
N ILE A 437 35.40 -30.06 -0.16
CA ILE A 437 34.92 -29.80 1.20
C ILE A 437 33.54 -30.46 1.46
N THR A 438 32.71 -30.68 0.43
CA THR A 438 31.33 -31.17 0.63
C THR A 438 31.19 -32.69 0.72
N LYS A 439 32.17 -33.47 0.23
CA LYS A 439 32.11 -34.95 0.31
C LYS A 439 32.45 -35.52 1.69
N LYS A 440 33.26 -34.81 2.49
CA LYS A 440 33.57 -35.26 3.87
C LYS A 440 32.37 -35.13 4.82
N ALA A 441 31.49 -34.15 4.62
CA ALA A 441 30.31 -33.98 5.47
C ALA A 441 29.17 -34.98 5.19
N ILE A 442 29.20 -35.65 4.04
CA ILE A 442 28.13 -36.58 3.60
C ILE A 442 28.52 -38.06 3.84
N GLN A 443 29.80 -38.37 4.11
CA GLN A 443 30.27 -39.75 4.33
C GLN A 443 30.40 -40.19 5.80
N GLU A 444 30.12 -39.34 6.80
CA GLU A 444 30.17 -39.71 8.23
C GLU A 444 28.82 -40.17 8.79
N VAL A 445 28.00 -40.88 8.00
CA VAL A 445 26.69 -41.38 8.47
C VAL A 445 26.76 -42.76 9.14
N ASP A 446 27.90 -43.46 9.10
CA ASP A 446 27.95 -44.87 9.52
C ASP A 446 28.79 -45.19 10.78
N ASN A 447 29.23 -44.20 11.56
CA ASN A 447 29.81 -44.47 12.87
C ASN A 447 29.16 -43.62 13.96
N GLY A 448 28.41 -44.30 14.80
CA GLY A 448 27.63 -43.73 15.90
C GLY A 448 28.49 -42.97 16.89
N GLN A 449 28.51 -41.64 16.76
CA GLN A 449 28.73 -40.66 17.83
C GLN A 449 28.37 -39.27 17.27
N LYS A 450 27.07 -38.94 17.19
CA LYS A 450 26.63 -37.59 16.79
C LYS A 450 26.91 -36.61 17.92
N SER A 451 27.99 -35.83 17.81
CA SER A 451 27.99 -34.50 18.40
C SER A 451 26.94 -33.68 17.65
N LYS A 452 25.94 -33.17 18.36
CA LYS A 452 24.97 -32.23 17.75
C LYS A 452 25.74 -30.96 17.40
N LEU A 453 25.82 -30.64 16.11
CA LEU A 453 26.29 -29.34 15.63
C LEU A 453 25.55 -28.24 16.39
N SER A 454 26.29 -27.25 16.87
CA SER A 454 25.72 -26.10 17.54
C SER A 454 24.96 -25.20 16.56
N ASP A 455 23.95 -24.47 17.04
CA ASP A 455 23.20 -23.50 16.24
C ASP A 455 24.12 -22.47 15.55
N ALA A 456 25.25 -22.12 16.16
CA ALA A 456 26.24 -21.20 15.62
C ALA A 456 27.01 -21.80 14.42
N GLU A 457 27.34 -23.09 14.47
CA GLU A 457 27.98 -23.80 13.34
C GLU A 457 27.00 -23.94 12.17
N ILE A 458 25.74 -24.25 12.46
CA ILE A 458 24.66 -24.34 11.46
C ILE A 458 24.45 -22.97 10.79
N GLN A 459 24.37 -21.89 11.57
CA GLN A 459 24.26 -20.52 11.05
C GLN A 459 25.44 -20.15 10.15
N THR A 460 26.66 -20.46 10.60
CA THR A 460 27.88 -20.14 9.86
C THR A 460 27.91 -20.85 8.51
N GLN A 461 27.56 -22.14 8.49
CA GLN A 461 27.56 -22.93 7.26
C GLN A 461 26.45 -22.50 6.29
N LEU A 462 25.23 -22.26 6.78
CA LEU A 462 24.13 -21.75 5.95
C LEU A 462 24.43 -20.35 5.40
N GLY A 463 25.05 -19.49 6.21
CA GLY A 463 25.50 -18.17 5.77
C GLY A 463 26.51 -18.25 4.63
N LYS A 464 27.49 -19.15 4.71
CA LYS A 464 28.47 -19.38 3.64
C LYS A 464 27.80 -19.85 2.35
N LEU A 465 26.94 -20.87 2.41
CA LEU A 465 26.25 -21.41 1.24
C LEU A 465 25.31 -20.38 0.60
N LYS A 466 24.64 -19.56 1.43
CA LYS A 466 23.84 -18.43 0.94
C LYS A 466 24.68 -17.45 0.14
N GLU A 467 25.80 -16.98 0.69
CA GLU A 467 26.69 -16.01 0.03
C GLU A 467 27.35 -16.57 -1.23
N GLN A 468 27.74 -17.85 -1.21
CA GLN A 468 28.26 -18.54 -2.40
C GLN A 468 27.20 -18.59 -3.50
N GLY A 469 25.98 -19.06 -3.20
CA GLY A 469 24.91 -19.08 -4.21
C GLY A 469 24.53 -17.68 -4.70
N ASN A 470 24.57 -16.66 -3.82
CA ASN A 470 24.37 -15.26 -4.23
C ASN A 470 25.48 -14.78 -5.21
N THR A 471 26.72 -15.25 -5.02
CA THR A 471 27.84 -14.93 -5.90
C THR A 471 27.63 -15.53 -7.29
N HIS A 472 27.27 -16.81 -7.37
CA HIS A 472 26.93 -17.46 -8.64
C HIS A 472 25.70 -16.84 -9.31
N TYR A 473 24.68 -16.45 -8.52
CA TYR A 473 23.52 -15.75 -9.05
C TYR A 473 23.87 -14.38 -9.66
N LYS A 474 24.75 -13.61 -9.00
CA LYS A 474 25.27 -12.34 -9.54
C LYS A 474 26.08 -12.56 -10.83
N ALA A 475 26.78 -13.69 -10.94
CA ALA A 475 27.49 -14.11 -12.15
C ALA A 475 26.57 -14.67 -13.26
N GLN A 476 25.25 -14.63 -13.09
CA GLN A 476 24.25 -15.22 -13.99
C GLN A 476 24.35 -16.75 -14.16
N GLU A 477 25.10 -17.43 -13.29
CA GLU A 477 25.23 -18.89 -13.28
C GLU A 477 24.08 -19.52 -12.47
N LEU A 478 22.86 -19.46 -13.04
CA LEU A 478 21.63 -19.83 -12.33
C LEU A 478 21.64 -21.28 -11.83
N GLU A 479 22.14 -22.22 -12.63
CA GLU A 479 22.21 -23.65 -12.26
C GLU A 479 23.18 -23.91 -11.11
N ASN A 480 24.34 -23.23 -11.11
CA ASN A 480 25.32 -23.32 -10.02
C ASN A 480 24.77 -22.68 -8.73
N ALA A 481 24.07 -21.54 -8.85
CA ALA A 481 23.42 -20.90 -7.71
C ALA A 481 22.34 -21.81 -7.09
N ILE A 482 21.51 -22.43 -7.93
CA ILE A 482 20.51 -23.42 -7.51
C ILE A 482 21.17 -24.60 -6.80
N GLN A 483 22.27 -25.13 -7.34
CA GLN A 483 22.98 -26.25 -6.74
C GLN A 483 23.46 -25.90 -5.33
N ILE A 484 24.13 -24.76 -5.16
CA ILE A 484 24.71 -24.36 -3.87
C ILE A 484 23.62 -24.06 -2.83
N TRP A 485 22.55 -23.38 -3.21
CA TRP A 485 21.42 -23.19 -2.29
C TRP A 485 20.70 -24.51 -1.98
N GLY A 486 20.65 -25.43 -2.94
CA GLY A 486 20.18 -26.80 -2.76
C GLY A 486 20.98 -27.57 -1.72
N GLU A 487 22.31 -27.46 -1.75
CA GLU A 487 23.21 -28.02 -0.72
C GLU A 487 22.90 -27.42 0.67
N GLY A 488 22.64 -26.11 0.74
CA GLY A 488 22.23 -25.46 1.99
C GLY A 488 20.86 -25.89 2.52
N ILE A 489 19.89 -26.11 1.62
CA ILE A 489 18.57 -26.63 1.95
C ILE A 489 18.70 -28.04 2.55
N GLN A 490 19.43 -28.93 1.88
CA GLN A 490 19.68 -30.29 2.37
C GLN A 490 20.43 -30.31 3.71
N PHE A 491 21.41 -29.42 3.87
CA PHE A 491 22.16 -29.29 5.12
C PHE A 491 21.25 -28.90 6.31
N TYR A 492 20.33 -27.94 6.11
CA TYR A 492 19.36 -27.57 7.14
C TYR A 492 18.32 -28.67 7.39
N GLU A 493 17.82 -29.34 6.35
CA GLU A 493 16.88 -30.46 6.50
C GLU A 493 17.49 -31.63 7.28
N ALA A 494 18.80 -31.88 7.13
CA ALA A 494 19.55 -32.85 7.91
C ALA A 494 19.84 -32.38 9.36
N ASN A 495 19.93 -31.07 9.59
CA ASN A 495 20.26 -30.45 10.87
C ASN A 495 19.29 -29.28 11.21
N PRO A 496 18.01 -29.58 11.53
CA PRO A 496 17.00 -28.53 11.70
C PRO A 496 17.24 -27.74 12.98
N ALA A 497 17.51 -26.44 12.83
CA ALA A 497 17.69 -25.49 13.93
C ALA A 497 16.60 -24.38 13.86
N PRO A 498 15.62 -24.35 14.78
CA PRO A 498 14.54 -23.37 14.75
C PRO A 498 15.01 -21.90 14.72
N SER A 499 16.16 -21.62 15.35
CA SER A 499 16.81 -20.30 15.35
C SER A 499 17.26 -19.84 13.96
N GLN A 500 17.50 -20.78 13.03
CA GLN A 500 18.02 -20.52 11.67
C GLN A 500 16.97 -20.69 10.57
N ILE A 501 15.69 -20.85 10.92
CA ILE A 501 14.59 -21.06 9.97
C ILE A 501 14.47 -19.93 8.92
N GLN A 502 14.88 -18.71 9.27
CA GLN A 502 14.88 -17.57 8.36
C GLN A 502 15.94 -17.69 7.26
N LEU A 503 17.15 -18.18 7.57
CA LEU A 503 18.16 -18.46 6.54
C LEU A 503 17.68 -19.57 5.61
N TYR A 504 17.04 -20.60 6.17
CA TYR A 504 16.44 -21.67 5.39
C TYR A 504 15.37 -21.16 4.40
N PHE A 505 14.47 -20.26 4.85
CA PHE A 505 13.50 -19.62 3.94
C PHE A 505 14.17 -18.75 2.88
N GLN A 506 15.28 -18.07 3.19
CA GLN A 506 16.04 -17.30 2.20
C GLN A 506 16.61 -18.20 1.11
N LEU A 507 17.18 -19.36 1.45
CA LEU A 507 17.70 -20.32 0.47
C LEU A 507 16.58 -20.88 -0.44
N LEU A 508 15.45 -21.29 0.15
CA LEU A 508 14.29 -21.78 -0.60
C LEU A 508 13.73 -20.73 -1.54
N THR A 509 13.50 -19.52 -1.02
CA THR A 509 12.95 -18.44 -1.84
C THR A 509 13.96 -18.05 -2.93
N ASN A 510 15.24 -17.84 -2.64
CA ASN A 510 16.25 -17.53 -3.66
C ASN A 510 16.30 -18.58 -4.78
N SER A 511 16.22 -19.87 -4.43
CA SER A 511 16.11 -20.95 -5.41
C SER A 511 14.86 -20.82 -6.28
N CYS A 512 13.70 -20.46 -5.70
CA CYS A 512 12.48 -20.16 -6.46
C CYS A 512 12.68 -19.05 -7.49
N LEU A 513 13.51 -18.03 -7.20
CA LEU A 513 13.78 -16.95 -8.15
C LEU A 513 14.52 -17.46 -9.39
N CYS A 514 15.54 -18.30 -9.22
CA CYS A 514 16.28 -18.87 -10.33
C CYS A 514 15.42 -19.84 -11.14
N TYR A 515 14.67 -20.73 -10.48
CA TYR A 515 13.75 -21.63 -11.17
C TYR A 515 12.67 -20.88 -11.95
N SER A 516 12.20 -19.73 -11.44
CA SER A 516 11.29 -18.84 -12.16
C SER A 516 11.94 -18.27 -13.43
N GLN A 517 13.21 -17.88 -13.40
CA GLN A 517 13.94 -17.39 -14.58
C GLN A 517 14.22 -18.48 -15.62
N LEU A 518 14.39 -19.73 -15.17
CA LEU A 518 14.54 -20.91 -16.04
C LEU A 518 13.20 -21.48 -16.53
N ASN A 519 12.07 -20.83 -16.26
CA ASN A 519 10.71 -21.29 -16.57
C ASN A 519 10.34 -22.65 -15.94
N GLN A 520 11.05 -23.08 -14.90
CA GLN A 520 10.78 -24.33 -14.18
C GLN A 520 9.74 -24.11 -13.07
N ASN A 521 8.53 -23.70 -13.46
CA ASN A 521 7.48 -23.27 -12.55
C ASN A 521 7.00 -24.35 -11.56
N ASN A 522 7.10 -25.64 -11.91
CA ASN A 522 6.78 -26.74 -11.00
C ASN A 522 7.69 -26.76 -9.77
N GLN A 523 8.99 -26.49 -9.94
CA GLN A 523 9.96 -26.42 -8.85
C GLN A 523 9.69 -25.19 -7.95
N VAL A 524 9.30 -24.07 -8.55
CA VAL A 524 8.88 -22.86 -7.82
C VAL A 524 7.70 -23.15 -6.91
N VAL A 525 6.68 -23.85 -7.42
CA VAL A 525 5.49 -24.24 -6.63
C VAL A 525 5.87 -25.15 -5.47
N GLU A 526 6.74 -26.14 -5.68
CA GLU A 526 7.18 -27.06 -4.63
C GLU A 526 7.92 -26.31 -3.51
N LEU A 527 8.96 -25.57 -3.85
CA LEU A 527 9.81 -24.87 -2.88
C LEU A 527 9.06 -23.75 -2.15
N ALA A 528 8.25 -22.97 -2.85
CA ALA A 528 7.43 -21.94 -2.22
C ALA A 528 6.37 -22.55 -1.29
N SER A 529 5.82 -23.73 -1.63
CA SER A 529 4.90 -24.45 -0.74
C SER A 529 5.59 -24.98 0.52
N LYS A 530 6.87 -25.39 0.44
CA LYS A 530 7.66 -25.74 1.65
C LYS A 530 7.82 -24.55 2.60
N VAL A 531 8.03 -23.34 2.07
CA VAL A 531 8.05 -22.10 2.89
C VAL A 531 6.68 -21.83 3.49
N LEU A 532 5.63 -21.83 2.68
CA LEU A 532 4.27 -21.48 3.12
C LEU A 532 3.66 -22.50 4.10
N ALA A 533 4.15 -23.75 4.09
CA ALA A 533 3.81 -24.75 5.11
C ALA A 533 4.35 -24.42 6.51
N LYS A 534 5.35 -23.53 6.61
CA LYS A 534 5.98 -23.11 7.88
C LYS A 534 5.69 -21.65 8.22
N ASP A 535 5.57 -20.79 7.21
CA ASP A 535 5.20 -19.38 7.34
C ASP A 535 4.17 -19.02 6.26
N LEU A 536 2.88 -19.08 6.62
CA LEU A 536 1.75 -18.83 5.73
C LEU A 536 1.69 -17.39 5.19
N ASN A 537 2.42 -16.45 5.80
CA ASN A 537 2.38 -15.03 5.45
C ASN A 537 3.68 -14.58 4.76
N ASN A 538 4.54 -15.52 4.34
CA ASN A 538 5.78 -15.21 3.64
C ASN A 538 5.49 -14.55 2.28
N GLN A 539 5.70 -13.23 2.20
CA GLN A 539 5.34 -12.43 1.03
C GLN A 539 6.07 -12.88 -0.26
N LYS A 540 7.37 -13.22 -0.16
CA LYS A 540 8.18 -13.67 -1.30
C LYS A 540 7.67 -15.00 -1.85
N ALA A 541 7.32 -15.94 -0.98
CA ALA A 541 6.80 -17.24 -1.38
C ALA A 541 5.38 -17.12 -1.98
N LEU A 542 4.50 -16.31 -1.38
CA LEU A 542 3.15 -16.03 -1.93
C LEU A 542 3.24 -15.45 -3.35
N TYR A 543 4.08 -14.43 -3.55
CA TYR A 543 4.25 -13.81 -4.87
C TYR A 543 4.77 -14.81 -5.91
N ARG A 544 5.88 -15.51 -5.59
CA ARG A 544 6.54 -16.43 -6.52
C ARG A 544 5.66 -17.61 -6.88
N ARG A 545 4.94 -18.18 -5.91
CA ARG A 545 3.99 -19.27 -6.15
C ARG A 545 2.78 -18.81 -6.96
N GLY A 546 2.24 -17.64 -6.67
CA GLY A 546 1.13 -17.04 -7.42
C GLY A 546 1.48 -16.83 -8.91
N VAL A 547 2.67 -16.30 -9.19
CA VAL A 547 3.19 -16.13 -10.56
C VAL A 547 3.43 -17.48 -11.25
N ALA A 548 4.00 -18.45 -10.54
CA ALA A 548 4.27 -19.78 -11.08
C ALA A 548 2.97 -20.52 -11.45
N TYR A 549 1.93 -20.45 -10.62
CA TYR A 549 0.61 -21.01 -10.94
C TYR A 549 -0.02 -20.37 -12.16
N SER A 550 0.05 -19.04 -12.29
CA SER A 550 -0.43 -18.35 -13.50
C SER A 550 0.30 -18.82 -14.76
N SER A 551 1.63 -18.99 -14.67
CA SER A 551 2.45 -19.43 -15.79
C SER A 551 2.17 -20.89 -16.18
N LEU A 552 1.96 -21.78 -15.20
CA LEU A 552 1.52 -23.16 -15.44
C LEU A 552 0.12 -23.21 -16.07
N ALA A 553 -0.79 -22.35 -15.60
CA ALA A 553 -2.14 -22.25 -16.16
C ALA A 553 -2.13 -21.83 -17.64
N MET A 554 -1.18 -20.99 -18.05
CA MET A 554 -1.05 -20.58 -19.46
C MET A 554 -0.55 -21.71 -20.37
N ILE A 555 0.16 -22.70 -19.83
CA ILE A 555 0.78 -23.80 -20.58
C ILE A 555 -0.10 -25.06 -20.58
N SER A 556 -1.00 -25.24 -19.61
CA SER A 556 -1.88 -26.41 -19.57
C SER A 556 -2.84 -26.44 -20.76
N ASP A 557 -3.01 -27.59 -21.40
CA ASP A 557 -3.95 -27.79 -22.51
C ASP A 557 -5.40 -28.03 -22.06
N LYS A 558 -5.62 -28.28 -20.76
CA LYS A 558 -6.93 -28.65 -20.20
C LYS A 558 -7.57 -27.47 -19.50
N LEU A 559 -8.69 -27.00 -20.02
CA LEU A 559 -9.38 -25.80 -19.52
C LEU A 559 -9.80 -25.91 -18.04
N GLU A 560 -10.13 -27.11 -17.57
CA GLU A 560 -10.46 -27.39 -16.18
C GLU A 560 -9.24 -27.21 -15.26
N GLU A 561 -8.06 -27.66 -15.70
CA GLU A 561 -6.78 -27.51 -14.99
C GLU A 561 -6.28 -26.06 -15.03
N GLN A 562 -6.42 -25.38 -16.18
CA GLN A 562 -6.15 -23.94 -16.30
C GLN A 562 -6.95 -23.14 -15.27
N ASN A 563 -8.25 -23.44 -15.13
CA ASN A 563 -9.13 -22.76 -14.18
C ASN A 563 -8.70 -22.99 -12.72
N GLU A 564 -8.31 -24.22 -12.36
CA GLU A 564 -7.82 -24.53 -11.01
C GLU A 564 -6.52 -23.78 -10.70
N LEU A 565 -5.56 -23.79 -11.62
CA LEU A 565 -4.26 -23.14 -11.46
C LEU A 565 -4.39 -21.61 -11.37
N PHE A 566 -5.23 -20.98 -12.22
CA PHE A 566 -5.55 -19.56 -12.09
C PHE A 566 -6.24 -19.24 -10.77
N GLY A 567 -7.09 -20.15 -10.26
CA GLY A 567 -7.71 -20.04 -8.94
C GLY A 567 -6.66 -19.97 -7.83
N LYS A 568 -5.76 -20.95 -7.77
CA LYS A 568 -4.67 -21.01 -6.76
C LYS A 568 -3.75 -19.80 -6.85
N GLY A 569 -3.35 -19.41 -8.06
CA GLY A 569 -2.47 -18.26 -8.27
C GLY A 569 -3.11 -16.94 -7.83
N ARG A 570 -4.41 -16.78 -8.08
CA ARG A 570 -5.18 -15.62 -7.63
C ARG A 570 -5.27 -15.55 -6.11
N GLU A 571 -5.57 -16.66 -5.44
CA GLU A 571 -5.70 -16.70 -3.97
C GLU A 571 -4.40 -16.31 -3.26
N ASP A 572 -3.26 -16.80 -3.74
CA ASP A 572 -1.95 -16.43 -3.18
C ASP A 572 -1.66 -14.92 -3.36
N LEU A 573 -2.01 -14.35 -4.51
CA LEU A 573 -1.83 -12.92 -4.79
C LEU A 573 -2.83 -12.03 -4.03
N GLU A 574 -4.08 -12.44 -3.88
CA GLU A 574 -5.08 -11.75 -3.05
C GLU A 574 -4.62 -11.71 -1.59
N ARG A 575 -4.11 -12.84 -1.07
CA ARG A 575 -3.54 -12.90 0.28
C ARG A 575 -2.35 -11.96 0.45
N LEU A 576 -1.46 -11.90 -0.55
CA LEU A 576 -0.32 -10.99 -0.53
C LEU A 576 -0.76 -9.52 -0.51
N VAL A 577 -1.73 -9.13 -1.35
CA VAL A 577 -2.25 -7.75 -1.38
C VAL A 577 -2.94 -7.38 -0.06
N CYS A 578 -3.58 -8.32 0.62
CA CYS A 578 -4.13 -8.10 1.97
C CYS A 578 -3.04 -7.91 3.04
N LEU A 579 -1.88 -8.57 2.89
CA LEU A 579 -0.74 -8.43 3.82
C LEU A 579 0.08 -7.16 3.55
N ASP A 580 0.15 -6.73 2.30
CA ASP A 580 0.88 -5.54 1.86
C ASP A 580 0.05 -4.77 0.82
N SER A 581 -0.78 -3.86 1.33
CA SER A 581 -1.70 -3.07 0.50
C SER A 581 -0.97 -2.10 -0.41
N GLU A 582 0.32 -1.81 -0.21
CA GLU A 582 1.09 -0.90 -1.06
C GLU A 582 1.90 -1.65 -2.14
N ASN A 583 1.83 -2.99 -2.17
CA ASN A 583 2.56 -3.81 -3.12
C ASN A 583 1.99 -3.69 -4.55
N LYS A 584 2.48 -2.69 -5.29
CA LYS A 584 2.07 -2.46 -6.68
C LYS A 584 2.30 -3.68 -7.58
N GLN A 585 3.42 -4.37 -7.41
CA GLN A 585 3.78 -5.52 -8.24
C GLN A 585 2.78 -6.69 -8.05
N ALA A 586 2.36 -6.95 -6.81
CA ALA A 586 1.34 -7.94 -6.51
C ALA A 586 -0.04 -7.53 -7.03
N LYS A 587 -0.43 -6.25 -6.91
CA LYS A 587 -1.69 -5.72 -7.45
C LYS A 587 -1.78 -5.83 -8.97
N ASP A 588 -0.73 -5.44 -9.67
CA ASP A 588 -0.66 -5.50 -11.13
C ASP A 588 -0.79 -6.95 -11.62
N LYS A 589 -0.04 -7.87 -10.99
CA LYS A 589 -0.10 -9.30 -11.33
C LYS A 589 -1.46 -9.91 -10.97
N LEU A 590 -2.06 -9.51 -9.84
CA LEU A 590 -3.38 -9.97 -9.44
C LEU A 590 -4.44 -9.56 -10.49
N SER A 591 -4.41 -8.32 -10.96
CA SER A 591 -5.34 -7.84 -12.00
C SER A 591 -5.20 -8.64 -13.30
N GLU A 592 -3.98 -8.95 -13.71
CA GLU A 592 -3.69 -9.80 -14.87
C GLU A 592 -4.29 -11.21 -14.70
N VAL A 593 -3.99 -11.86 -13.58
CA VAL A 593 -4.50 -13.22 -13.28
C VAL A 593 -6.02 -13.26 -13.20
N GLN A 594 -6.65 -12.24 -12.61
CA GLN A 594 -8.12 -12.14 -12.53
C GLN A 594 -8.78 -12.07 -13.91
N LYS A 595 -8.20 -11.29 -14.86
CA LYS A 595 -8.70 -11.21 -16.23
C LYS A 595 -8.58 -12.55 -16.95
N LEU A 596 -7.43 -13.21 -16.83
CA LEU A 596 -7.17 -14.51 -17.44
C LEU A 596 -8.09 -15.60 -16.88
N HIS A 597 -8.26 -15.63 -15.57
CA HIS A 597 -9.17 -16.55 -14.89
C HIS A 597 -10.62 -16.32 -15.34
N ALA A 598 -11.07 -15.07 -15.44
CA ALA A 598 -12.41 -14.75 -15.93
C ALA A 598 -12.65 -15.22 -17.37
N ASN A 599 -11.66 -15.04 -18.26
CA ASN A 599 -11.71 -15.54 -19.63
C ASN A 599 -11.79 -17.09 -19.67
N CYS A 600 -10.93 -17.76 -18.90
CA CYS A 600 -10.93 -19.22 -18.77
C CYS A 600 -12.31 -19.75 -18.30
N ARG A 601 -12.93 -19.09 -17.32
CA ARG A 601 -14.28 -19.42 -16.84
C ARG A 601 -15.36 -19.19 -17.88
N GLY A 602 -15.21 -18.17 -18.73
CA GLY A 602 -16.11 -17.91 -19.86
C GLY A 602 -16.09 -19.07 -20.86
N LYS A 603 -14.90 -19.45 -21.33
CA LYS A 603 -14.71 -20.60 -22.24
C LYS A 603 -15.26 -21.90 -21.64
N LEU A 604 -15.12 -22.09 -20.33
CA LEU A 604 -15.59 -23.30 -19.65
C LEU A 604 -17.13 -23.38 -19.65
N ARG A 605 -17.81 -22.24 -19.50
CA ARG A 605 -19.26 -22.15 -19.61
C ARG A 605 -19.73 -22.42 -21.04
N GLU A 606 -19.07 -21.83 -22.03
CA GLU A 606 -19.38 -22.07 -23.45
C GLU A 606 -19.27 -23.56 -23.82
N LYS A 607 -18.23 -24.25 -23.32
CA LYS A 607 -18.06 -25.70 -23.49
C LYS A 607 -19.17 -26.52 -22.82
N GLN A 608 -19.64 -26.10 -21.64
CA GLN A 608 -20.75 -26.74 -20.91
C GLN A 608 -22.13 -26.48 -21.54
N ASP A 609 -22.28 -25.34 -22.22
CA ASP A 609 -23.50 -24.96 -22.93
C ASP A 609 -23.57 -25.58 -24.33
N ALA A 610 -22.43 -25.92 -24.94
CA ALA A 610 -22.33 -26.55 -26.26
C ALA A 610 -22.59 -28.08 -26.28
N GLN A 611 -22.65 -28.76 -25.14
CA GLN A 611 -22.98 -30.19 -25.09
C GLN A 611 -24.50 -30.45 -25.28
N PRO A 612 -24.90 -31.33 -26.22
CA PRO A 612 -26.31 -31.58 -26.55
C PRO A 612 -27.08 -32.19 -25.37
N LYS A 613 -28.35 -31.77 -25.22
CA LYS A 613 -29.24 -32.00 -24.07
C LYS A 613 -29.58 -33.47 -23.75
N GLN A 614 -29.10 -34.43 -24.53
CA GLN A 614 -29.38 -35.86 -24.35
C GLN A 614 -28.33 -36.56 -23.49
N GLU A 615 -27.06 -36.15 -23.55
CA GLU A 615 -26.00 -36.66 -22.65
C GLU A 615 -26.11 -36.09 -21.22
N LYS A 616 -26.79 -34.94 -21.04
CA LYS A 616 -26.98 -34.30 -19.72
C LYS A 616 -27.82 -35.13 -18.74
N LYS A 617 -28.60 -36.11 -19.20
CA LYS A 617 -29.35 -37.03 -18.32
C LYS A 617 -28.55 -38.27 -17.94
N ASP A 618 -27.74 -38.79 -18.86
CA ASP A 618 -26.95 -39.99 -18.62
C ASP A 618 -25.66 -39.67 -17.84
N GLU A 619 -25.05 -38.50 -18.07
CA GLU A 619 -23.94 -38.00 -17.24
C GLU A 619 -24.41 -37.55 -15.86
N GLN A 620 -25.61 -37.00 -15.65
CA GLN A 620 -26.05 -36.65 -14.29
C GLN A 620 -26.27 -37.89 -13.41
N ASN A 621 -26.69 -39.00 -14.00
CA ASN A 621 -26.84 -40.27 -13.29
C ASN A 621 -25.49 -40.97 -13.06
N ASN A 622 -24.57 -40.95 -14.04
CA ASN A 622 -23.22 -41.48 -13.86
C ASN A 622 -22.35 -40.61 -12.93
N ILE A 623 -22.46 -39.28 -12.97
CA ILE A 623 -21.73 -38.36 -12.08
C ILE A 623 -22.26 -38.44 -10.65
N GLN A 624 -23.54 -38.78 -10.42
CA GLN A 624 -24.02 -39.06 -9.07
C GLN A 624 -23.46 -40.38 -8.52
N GLN A 625 -23.37 -41.43 -9.34
CA GLN A 625 -22.74 -42.70 -8.95
C GLN A 625 -21.22 -42.57 -8.77
N GLU A 626 -20.51 -41.91 -9.70
CA GLU A 626 -19.07 -41.67 -9.60
C GLU A 626 -18.72 -40.67 -8.48
N LYS A 627 -19.57 -39.67 -8.17
CA LYS A 627 -19.34 -38.80 -7.00
C LYS A 627 -19.56 -39.53 -5.68
N SER A 628 -20.49 -40.49 -5.61
CA SER A 628 -20.59 -41.34 -4.42
C SER A 628 -19.38 -42.26 -4.27
N GLU A 629 -18.89 -42.87 -5.35
CA GLU A 629 -17.72 -43.76 -5.31
C GLU A 629 -16.40 -43.00 -5.11
N GLN A 630 -16.22 -41.83 -5.73
CA GLN A 630 -15.07 -40.95 -5.53
C GLN A 630 -15.11 -40.24 -4.17
N GLN A 631 -16.27 -39.92 -3.58
CA GLN A 631 -16.33 -39.46 -2.20
C GLN A 631 -15.97 -40.56 -1.20
N GLN A 632 -16.26 -41.82 -1.52
CA GLN A 632 -15.88 -42.97 -0.70
C GLN A 632 -14.39 -43.33 -0.86
N GLN A 633 -13.83 -43.21 -2.07
CA GLN A 633 -12.39 -43.35 -2.32
C GLN A 633 -11.57 -42.14 -1.83
N ALA A 634 -12.07 -40.90 -1.95
CA ALA A 634 -11.41 -39.70 -1.45
C ALA A 634 -11.42 -39.60 0.08
N LYS A 635 -12.46 -40.12 0.76
CA LYS A 635 -12.42 -40.33 2.22
C LYS A 635 -11.36 -41.35 2.64
N ASN A 636 -11.12 -42.36 1.79
CA ASN A 636 -10.11 -43.41 2.04
C ASN A 636 -8.68 -43.01 1.61
N GLN A 637 -8.51 -42.00 0.74
CA GLN A 637 -7.19 -41.50 0.32
C GLN A 637 -6.76 -40.22 1.07
N GLN A 638 -7.67 -39.38 1.56
CA GLN A 638 -7.34 -38.22 2.42
C GLN A 638 -6.93 -38.59 3.86
N THR A 639 -6.95 -39.88 4.21
CA THR A 639 -6.49 -40.39 5.51
C THR A 639 -5.00 -40.74 5.56
N LYS A 640 -4.20 -40.41 4.52
CA LYS A 640 -2.74 -40.46 4.60
C LYS A 640 -2.14 -39.13 4.11
N GLN A 641 -1.42 -38.46 5.03
CA GLN A 641 -0.68 -37.19 4.87
C GLN A 641 -1.48 -35.88 5.02
N LYS A 642 -2.02 -35.64 6.22
CA LYS A 642 -2.04 -34.30 6.83
C LYS A 642 -1.47 -34.41 8.24
N SER A 643 -0.54 -33.52 8.58
CA SER A 643 0.09 -33.54 9.90
C SER A 643 -0.95 -33.22 10.98
N VAL A 644 -0.94 -34.04 12.02
CA VAL A 644 -1.92 -34.08 13.13
C VAL A 644 -2.14 -32.72 13.80
N ASN A 645 -1.16 -31.80 13.74
CA ASN A 645 -1.23 -30.53 14.46
C ASN A 645 -2.02 -29.42 13.74
N GLN A 646 -2.03 -29.34 12.40
CA GLN A 646 -2.79 -28.29 11.70
C GLN A 646 -4.29 -28.58 11.74
N GLN A 647 -4.67 -29.86 11.66
CA GLN A 647 -6.07 -30.28 11.84
C GLN A 647 -6.57 -29.99 13.26
N GLN A 648 -5.74 -30.16 14.28
CA GLN A 648 -6.09 -29.80 15.66
C GLN A 648 -6.25 -28.29 15.82
N ILE A 649 -5.38 -27.46 15.24
CA ILE A 649 -5.49 -25.99 15.34
C ILE A 649 -6.71 -25.46 14.57
N ASP A 650 -6.98 -25.97 13.36
CA ASP A 650 -8.14 -25.58 12.57
C ASP A 650 -9.44 -26.10 13.20
N GLN A 651 -9.43 -27.30 13.79
CA GLN A 651 -10.54 -27.80 14.60
C GLN A 651 -10.72 -26.97 15.87
N ILE A 652 -9.66 -26.56 16.57
CA ILE A 652 -9.76 -25.71 17.76
C ILE A 652 -10.32 -24.33 17.38
N GLY A 653 -9.88 -23.72 16.28
CA GLY A 653 -10.38 -22.43 15.80
C GLY A 653 -11.84 -22.49 15.32
N GLN A 654 -12.23 -23.57 14.64
CA GLN A 654 -13.62 -23.82 14.25
C GLN A 654 -14.49 -24.12 15.48
N ASN A 655 -14.01 -24.94 16.42
CA ASN A 655 -14.71 -25.27 17.67
C ASN A 655 -14.86 -24.02 18.56
N LEU A 656 -13.87 -23.13 18.63
CA LEU A 656 -13.97 -21.85 19.35
C LEU A 656 -15.03 -20.93 18.73
N THR A 657 -15.09 -20.85 17.39
CA THR A 657 -16.10 -20.02 16.70
C THR A 657 -17.50 -20.59 16.87
N VAL A 658 -17.66 -21.92 16.76
CA VAL A 658 -18.92 -22.62 17.02
C VAL A 658 -19.36 -22.44 18.48
N ASN A 659 -18.44 -22.53 19.44
CA ASN A 659 -18.74 -22.31 20.86
C ASN A 659 -19.19 -20.87 21.15
N VAL A 660 -18.56 -19.86 20.52
CA VAL A 660 -18.96 -18.44 20.68
C VAL A 660 -20.34 -18.18 20.07
N ILE A 661 -20.63 -18.71 18.88
CA ILE A 661 -21.95 -18.59 18.25
C ILE A 661 -23.01 -19.29 19.11
N GLN A 662 -22.71 -20.48 19.61
CA GLN A 662 -23.62 -21.22 20.47
C GLN A 662 -23.86 -20.50 21.80
N ASP A 663 -22.83 -19.90 22.39
CA ASP A 663 -22.94 -19.07 23.59
C ASP A 663 -23.82 -17.84 23.36
N LEU A 664 -23.68 -17.16 22.21
CA LEU A 664 -24.51 -16.00 21.87
C LEU A 664 -25.99 -16.40 21.69
N LEU A 665 -26.26 -17.54 21.07
CA LEU A 665 -27.62 -18.08 20.90
C LEU A 665 -28.22 -18.58 22.22
N ASN A 666 -27.39 -19.10 23.13
CA ASN A 666 -27.82 -19.64 24.42
C ASN A 666 -28.04 -18.56 25.49
N LYS A 667 -27.21 -17.50 25.51
CA LYS A 667 -27.26 -16.46 26.54
C LYS A 667 -28.49 -15.56 26.42
N LYS A 668 -29.18 -15.51 25.26
CA LYS A 668 -30.35 -14.65 24.97
C LYS A 668 -30.15 -13.18 25.39
N GLN A 669 -28.89 -12.73 25.50
CA GLN A 669 -28.55 -11.42 26.01
C GLN A 669 -28.71 -10.40 24.87
N GLN A 670 -29.58 -9.41 25.09
CA GLN A 670 -29.80 -8.34 24.11
C GLN A 670 -28.52 -7.49 24.00
N PRO A 671 -28.04 -7.18 22.78
CA PRO A 671 -26.94 -6.26 22.61
C PRO A 671 -27.34 -4.87 23.12
N GLU A 672 -26.44 -4.22 23.86
CA GLU A 672 -26.70 -2.91 24.49
C GLU A 672 -26.53 -1.74 23.51
N THR A 673 -25.72 -1.91 22.47
CA THR A 673 -25.44 -0.88 21.45
C THR A 673 -25.36 -1.47 20.04
N ALA A 674 -25.62 -0.65 19.02
CA ALA A 674 -25.48 -1.06 17.62
C ALA A 674 -24.07 -1.61 17.29
N THR A 675 -23.04 -1.04 17.90
CA THR A 675 -21.65 -1.50 17.72
C THR A 675 -21.43 -2.92 18.24
N ILE A 676 -22.05 -3.29 19.37
CA ILE A 676 -21.98 -4.66 19.91
C ILE A 676 -22.74 -5.62 18.99
N PHE A 677 -23.92 -5.23 18.50
CA PHE A 677 -24.68 -6.02 17.53
C PHE A 677 -23.89 -6.25 16.23
N GLU A 678 -23.24 -5.21 15.68
CA GLU A 678 -22.39 -5.31 14.49
C GLU A 678 -21.18 -6.24 14.71
N LYS A 679 -20.54 -6.13 15.87
CA LYS A 679 -19.44 -7.02 16.26
C LYS A 679 -19.90 -8.48 16.36
N ASN A 680 -21.08 -8.72 16.93
CA ASN A 680 -21.67 -10.05 16.99
C ASN A 680 -21.96 -10.56 15.58
N MET A 681 -22.66 -9.78 14.73
CA MET A 681 -22.98 -10.13 13.35
C MET A 681 -21.76 -10.42 12.47
N ASN A 682 -20.62 -9.77 12.73
CA ASN A 682 -19.36 -10.10 12.05
C ASN A 682 -18.86 -11.53 12.37
N THR A 683 -19.11 -12.03 13.59
CA THR A 683 -18.84 -13.42 13.98
C THR A 683 -19.74 -14.39 13.20
N PHE A 684 -20.96 -13.98 12.87
CA PHE A 684 -21.93 -14.77 12.12
C PHE A 684 -21.68 -14.83 10.60
N LYS A 685 -20.68 -14.14 10.06
CA LYS A 685 -20.32 -14.21 8.62
C LYS A 685 -19.96 -15.63 8.13
N LYS A 686 -19.54 -16.52 9.05
CA LYS A 686 -19.24 -17.94 8.79
C LYS A 686 -20.26 -18.90 9.41
N ALA A 687 -21.35 -18.38 9.98
CA ALA A 687 -22.39 -19.18 10.61
C ALA A 687 -23.37 -19.77 9.59
N THR A 688 -24.12 -20.78 10.03
CA THR A 688 -25.20 -21.36 9.21
C THR A 688 -26.39 -20.38 9.10
N PRO A 689 -27.16 -20.41 7.99
CA PRO A 689 -28.34 -19.57 7.83
C PRO A 689 -29.35 -19.64 9.00
N PRO A 690 -29.65 -20.82 9.60
CA PRO A 690 -30.51 -20.91 10.78
C PRO A 690 -30.02 -20.08 11.97
N GLN A 691 -28.72 -20.14 12.27
CA GLN A 691 -28.12 -19.42 13.40
C GLN A 691 -28.20 -17.90 13.22
N ILE A 692 -28.07 -17.41 11.98
CA ILE A 692 -28.21 -15.99 11.65
C ILE A 692 -29.64 -15.52 11.91
N ILE A 693 -30.63 -16.25 11.40
CA ILE A 693 -32.05 -15.91 11.60
C ILE A 693 -32.44 -16.03 13.07
N ASP A 694 -31.98 -17.08 13.77
CA ASP A 694 -32.27 -17.26 15.19
C ASP A 694 -31.67 -16.14 16.06
N TYR A 695 -30.44 -15.74 15.80
CA TYR A 695 -29.82 -14.64 16.54
C TYR A 695 -30.54 -13.30 16.27
N VAL A 696 -30.78 -12.96 15.00
CA VAL A 696 -31.46 -11.70 14.65
C VAL A 696 -32.90 -11.68 15.15
N PHE A 697 -33.59 -12.83 15.15
CA PHE A 697 -34.93 -12.95 15.71
C PHE A 697 -34.94 -12.78 17.24
N GLN A 698 -33.90 -13.23 17.94
CA GLN A 698 -33.76 -13.00 19.39
C GLN A 698 -33.54 -11.53 19.74
N VAL A 699 -33.03 -10.70 18.82
CA VAL A 699 -32.73 -9.28 19.07
C VAL A 699 -33.98 -8.42 18.83
N ASP A 700 -34.78 -8.24 19.88
CA ASP A 700 -36.06 -7.53 19.80
C ASP A 700 -35.90 -5.99 19.82
N ASN A 701 -34.76 -5.49 20.30
CA ASN A 701 -34.48 -4.05 20.41
C ASN A 701 -33.78 -3.45 19.17
N LEU A 702 -33.78 -4.13 18.02
CA LEU A 702 -33.05 -3.70 16.82
C LEU A 702 -33.39 -2.25 16.38
N GLN A 703 -34.64 -1.84 16.52
CA GLN A 703 -35.08 -0.46 16.26
C GLN A 703 -34.44 0.56 17.22
N GLN A 704 -34.31 0.22 18.50
CA GLN A 704 -33.69 1.08 19.50
C GLN A 704 -32.17 1.19 19.28
N LEU A 705 -31.52 0.08 18.89
CA LEU A 705 -30.09 0.07 18.57
C LEU A 705 -29.75 1.00 17.41
N TYR A 706 -30.58 0.97 16.38
CA TYR A 706 -30.44 1.81 15.19
C TYR A 706 -31.38 3.01 15.21
N ALA A 707 -31.66 3.60 16.38
CA ALA A 707 -32.48 4.82 16.47
C ALA A 707 -31.70 6.05 16.00
N THR A 708 -30.40 6.13 16.31
CA THR A 708 -29.52 7.26 15.98
C THR A 708 -28.45 6.92 14.93
N LYS A 709 -28.32 5.65 14.56
CA LYS A 709 -27.34 5.12 13.59
C LYS A 709 -28.05 4.41 12.44
N ASP A 710 -27.45 4.46 11.26
CA ASP A 710 -27.97 3.79 10.06
C ASP A 710 -27.59 2.30 10.07
N LEU A 711 -28.51 1.44 9.63
CA LEU A 711 -28.26 0.00 9.49
C LEU A 711 -27.25 -0.26 8.36
N PRO A 712 -26.12 -0.96 8.61
CA PRO A 712 -25.17 -1.30 7.55
C PRO A 712 -25.76 -2.20 6.47
N THR A 713 -25.48 -1.90 5.20
CA THR A 713 -25.94 -2.68 4.03
C THR A 713 -25.49 -4.13 4.07
N ASP A 714 -24.27 -4.39 4.57
CA ASP A 714 -23.72 -5.75 4.70
C ASP A 714 -24.53 -6.63 5.65
N ILE A 715 -25.04 -6.04 6.74
CA ILE A 715 -25.86 -6.76 7.73
C ILE A 715 -27.24 -7.03 7.15
N LEU A 716 -27.85 -6.04 6.50
CA LEU A 716 -29.10 -6.21 5.78
C LEU A 716 -28.97 -7.38 4.79
N PHE A 717 -27.92 -7.42 3.99
CA PHE A 717 -27.71 -8.45 3.00
C PHE A 717 -27.44 -9.83 3.59
N LEU A 718 -26.67 -9.90 4.70
CA LEU A 718 -26.41 -11.15 5.41
C LEU A 718 -27.72 -11.79 5.89
N VAL A 719 -28.65 -10.99 6.41
CA VAL A 719 -29.98 -11.46 6.86
C VAL A 719 -30.87 -11.88 5.69
N ILE A 720 -30.88 -11.11 4.60
CA ILE A 720 -31.66 -11.44 3.40
C ILE A 720 -31.19 -12.77 2.77
N ASN A 721 -29.88 -12.97 2.64
CA ASN A 721 -29.34 -14.23 2.10
C ASN A 721 -29.63 -15.42 3.01
N ALA A 722 -29.56 -15.24 4.32
CA ALA A 722 -29.94 -16.27 5.27
C ALA A 722 -31.43 -16.64 5.13
N GLY A 723 -32.30 -15.64 4.96
CA GLY A 723 -33.73 -15.85 4.69
C GLY A 723 -33.98 -16.59 3.36
N LEU A 724 -33.28 -16.21 2.28
CA LEU A 724 -33.38 -16.89 0.98
C LEU A 724 -32.92 -18.34 1.02
N ALA A 725 -31.87 -18.64 1.79
CA ALA A 725 -31.40 -20.01 1.99
C ALA A 725 -32.43 -20.86 2.76
N LEU A 726 -33.25 -20.24 3.60
CA LEU A 726 -34.25 -20.90 4.45
C LEU A 726 -35.69 -20.79 3.95
N LYS A 727 -35.93 -20.16 2.79
CA LYS A 727 -37.29 -19.94 2.28
C LYS A 727 -38.10 -21.23 2.14
N GLN A 728 -37.45 -22.36 1.85
CA GLN A 728 -38.14 -23.67 1.72
C GLN A 728 -38.37 -24.37 3.06
N ASP A 729 -37.78 -23.89 4.15
CA ASP A 729 -37.95 -24.45 5.49
C ASP A 729 -39.09 -23.75 6.23
N ASN A 730 -40.25 -24.43 6.24
CA ASN A 730 -41.47 -23.89 6.84
C ASN A 730 -41.34 -23.54 8.33
N SER A 731 -40.36 -24.10 9.06
CA SER A 731 -40.16 -23.80 10.48
C SER A 731 -39.63 -22.39 10.74
N TYR A 732 -39.01 -21.75 9.73
CA TYR A 732 -38.42 -20.41 9.83
C TYR A 732 -39.27 -19.30 9.20
N ASN A 733 -40.32 -19.64 8.46
CA ASN A 733 -41.19 -18.69 7.76
C ASN A 733 -41.69 -17.56 8.67
N ASN A 734 -42.20 -17.89 9.87
CA ASN A 734 -42.69 -16.90 10.82
C ASN A 734 -41.58 -15.95 11.29
N LYS A 735 -40.39 -16.48 11.62
CA LYS A 735 -39.25 -15.67 12.07
C LYS A 735 -38.79 -14.72 10.98
N ILE A 736 -38.68 -15.21 9.76
CA ILE A 736 -38.28 -14.41 8.59
C ILE A 736 -39.32 -13.31 8.32
N GLN A 737 -40.62 -13.64 8.33
CA GLN A 737 -41.68 -12.64 8.13
C GLN A 737 -41.65 -11.55 9.22
N THR A 738 -41.48 -11.92 10.49
CA THR A 738 -41.34 -10.94 11.58
C THR A 738 -40.11 -10.04 11.40
N ILE A 739 -38.96 -10.59 11.00
CA ILE A 739 -37.75 -9.78 10.77
C ILE A 739 -37.97 -8.79 9.62
N LEU A 740 -38.53 -9.27 8.50
CA LEU A 740 -38.71 -8.47 7.28
C LEU A 740 -39.79 -7.39 7.43
N ARG A 741 -40.84 -7.64 8.21
CA ARG A 741 -41.97 -6.72 8.41
C ARG A 741 -41.77 -5.80 9.62
N ASP A 742 -41.34 -6.36 10.74
CA ASP A 742 -41.44 -5.72 12.04
C ASP A 742 -40.11 -5.30 12.66
N ARG A 743 -38.97 -5.74 12.12
CA ARG A 743 -37.64 -5.40 12.66
C ARG A 743 -36.87 -4.47 11.73
N LEU A 744 -36.47 -4.95 10.55
CA LEU A 744 -35.59 -4.22 9.64
C LEU A 744 -36.16 -2.86 9.20
N PRO A 745 -37.43 -2.77 8.74
CA PRO A 745 -37.96 -1.50 8.23
C PRO A 745 -38.13 -0.41 9.27
N LYS A 746 -38.12 -0.76 10.56
CA LYS A 746 -38.31 0.20 11.67
C LYS A 746 -37.00 0.83 12.12
N THR A 747 -35.86 0.43 11.56
CA THR A 747 -34.55 1.05 11.83
C THR A 747 -34.44 2.45 11.20
N ASN A 748 -33.61 3.33 11.78
CA ASN A 748 -33.46 4.70 11.28
C ASN A 748 -32.89 4.70 9.86
N LYS A 749 -33.43 5.60 9.01
CA LYS A 749 -33.03 5.78 7.61
C LYS A 749 -32.99 4.49 6.78
N PHE A 750 -33.83 3.50 7.10
CA PHE A 750 -33.91 2.24 6.35
C PHE A 750 -34.12 2.46 4.83
N ASN A 751 -34.97 3.41 4.45
CA ASN A 751 -35.20 3.79 3.06
C ASN A 751 -33.94 4.30 2.34
N LEU A 752 -32.99 4.89 3.05
CA LEU A 752 -31.72 5.31 2.46
C LEU A 752 -30.75 4.13 2.35
N CYS A 753 -30.73 3.23 3.33
CA CYS A 753 -29.99 1.97 3.26
C CYS A 753 -30.40 1.15 2.02
N VAL A 754 -31.70 1.05 1.76
CA VAL A 754 -32.25 0.32 0.62
C VAL A 754 -32.06 1.06 -0.73
N ASN A 755 -31.81 2.37 -0.72
CA ASN A 755 -31.40 3.10 -1.93
C ASN A 755 -29.94 2.83 -2.32
N MET A 756 -29.09 2.45 -1.36
CA MET A 756 -27.66 2.22 -1.59
C MET A 756 -27.33 0.81 -2.09
N ILE A 757 -28.30 -0.12 -2.07
CA ILE A 757 -28.08 -1.51 -2.54
C ILE A 757 -28.27 -1.65 -4.06
N SER A 758 -27.54 -2.61 -4.65
CA SER A 758 -27.49 -2.83 -6.10
C SER A 758 -28.79 -3.40 -6.67
N LYS A 759 -28.98 -3.26 -7.98
CA LYS A 759 -30.13 -3.83 -8.71
C LYS A 759 -30.25 -5.34 -8.55
N LYS A 760 -29.12 -6.05 -8.44
CA LYS A 760 -29.07 -7.51 -8.22
C LYS A 760 -29.60 -7.88 -6.84
N GLU A 761 -29.16 -7.15 -5.81
CA GLU A 761 -29.57 -7.36 -4.42
C GLU A 761 -31.05 -7.01 -4.21
N LYS A 762 -31.56 -5.95 -4.85
CA LYS A 762 -33.00 -5.65 -4.89
C LYS A 762 -33.82 -6.80 -5.49
N GLY A 763 -33.28 -7.48 -6.51
CA GLY A 763 -33.89 -8.69 -7.09
C GLY A 763 -34.00 -9.85 -6.10
N GLN A 764 -32.97 -10.04 -5.27
CA GLN A 764 -32.96 -11.09 -4.22
C GLN A 764 -33.95 -10.77 -3.10
N ILE A 765 -34.05 -9.50 -2.67
CA ILE A 765 -35.07 -9.08 -1.69
C ILE A 765 -36.47 -9.27 -2.26
N LYS A 766 -36.68 -8.90 -3.52
CA LYS A 766 -37.96 -9.12 -4.22
C LYS A 766 -38.36 -10.58 -4.22
N GLU A 767 -37.45 -11.48 -4.60
CA GLU A 767 -37.69 -12.93 -4.60
C GLU A 767 -38.11 -13.44 -3.22
N LEU A 768 -37.44 -13.00 -2.15
CA LEU A 768 -37.76 -13.41 -0.78
C LEU A 768 -39.14 -12.91 -0.33
N LEU A 769 -39.46 -11.65 -0.63
CA LEU A 769 -40.75 -11.05 -0.28
C LEU A 769 -41.90 -11.70 -1.06
N GLU A 770 -41.73 -11.97 -2.35
CA GLU A 770 -42.71 -12.67 -3.18
C GLU A 770 -43.00 -14.07 -2.62
N TYR A 771 -41.95 -14.80 -2.26
CA TYR A 771 -42.07 -16.14 -1.71
C TYR A 771 -42.89 -16.16 -0.42
N HIS A 772 -42.68 -15.19 0.48
CA HIS A 772 -43.43 -15.09 1.74
C HIS A 772 -44.76 -14.32 1.62
N SER A 773 -45.20 -13.99 0.39
CA SER A 773 -46.42 -13.22 0.12
C SER A 773 -46.46 -11.83 0.79
N LEU A 774 -45.29 -11.18 0.93
CA LEU A 774 -45.09 -9.86 1.53
C LEU A 774 -44.96 -8.75 0.47
N ASN A 775 -45.78 -8.81 -0.58
CA ASN A 775 -45.73 -7.88 -1.71
C ASN A 775 -46.10 -6.45 -1.31
N ASP A 776 -46.85 -6.28 -0.21
CA ASP A 776 -47.16 -4.99 0.40
C ASP A 776 -45.88 -4.21 0.80
N LEU A 777 -44.79 -4.92 1.11
CA LEU A 777 -43.52 -4.33 1.51
C LEU A 777 -42.63 -3.87 0.33
N PHE A 778 -43.04 -4.05 -0.93
CA PHE A 778 -42.24 -3.60 -2.08
C PHE A 778 -41.97 -2.09 -2.09
N SER A 779 -42.92 -1.31 -1.59
CA SER A 779 -42.76 0.15 -1.45
C SER A 779 -41.73 0.51 -0.38
N VAL A 780 -41.77 -0.20 0.75
CA VAL A 780 -40.87 -0.05 1.90
C VAL A 780 -39.43 -0.43 1.54
N TYR A 781 -39.27 -1.50 0.75
CA TYR A 781 -37.98 -1.95 0.24
C TYR A 781 -37.60 -1.34 -1.13
N GLN A 782 -38.33 -0.33 -1.62
CA GLN A 782 -38.04 0.38 -2.87
C GLN A 782 -37.67 -0.55 -4.05
N ILE A 783 -38.48 -1.60 -4.21
CA ILE A 783 -38.33 -2.65 -5.22
C ILE A 783 -38.97 -2.25 -6.57
N LYS A 784 -39.74 -1.16 -6.58
CA LYS A 784 -40.39 -0.63 -7.78
C LYS A 784 -39.40 -0.04 -8.78
#